data_AF-A0A9E1YZP3-F1
#
_entry.id   AF-A0A9E1YZP3-F1
#
_cell.length_a   1.000
_cell.length_b   1.000
_cell.length_c   1.000
_cell.angle_alpha   90.00
_cell.angle_beta   90.00
_cell.angle_gamma   90.00
#
_symmetry.space_group_name_H-M   'P 1'
#
loop_
_entity.id
_entity.type
_entity.pdbx_description
1 polymer ?
#
loop_
_entity_poly.entity_id
_entity_poly.type
_entity_poly.pdbx_seq_one_letter_code
_entity_poly.pdbx_strand_id
1 'polypeptide(L)'
;DMDELAGKYAYRLRGVVIHSGIAQGGHYYSLGRVPDNEDEGGDGKWYKFDDDKVTPFPVEKLPDECFGGVEIRKFKRQEWNASAVMAEQEVERMNSALLLFYERILKTESPEEAGDTDLSVEDIEIAEPEPTPLEDTPEYKVWEANSSHVKSSFLFDINYAKFVLELCCSAPTEISSSYTKPVPGEILSTSSSLVSMAIRHLLDVVIRMREKEDLNIWAQTTRRHLSRNVEGACWFLSRLINGEWLREVLLECSDQSTREMLASLIVVAVKTVLPFENDAVESLSAVSYSGALVDLMVSSIKTAAKNWEFYDEFFLLLRDLSSMTLLRYRLINQRTVSQLINLFLNDESPQEIQREFGCITMLGNHMQKPSFQYVLDTLAVLVGVLKTPRDPVIADNTVSKSEIELTPNAKKVFSALFDKFAPTGNMSTDEFIDFCVACGAGGHSTAPRTKIKASKVQDIFRDEKLTENGMMPKDSFLHFYLMATWNSHSTVRRDLRHHKFSDDLLHQGTPTPAEYDLVDVDEFLPALCADAVKWHTFQRKLLTESSTCRMAVPILLVSCLGVKGIERSVNLLRVAVEALAKARNVEGVFDGVVDLLFNVLNMKDDHQEERLRTVFLDAEQGLIGCALRRSNYVGQYSTGASSTRKTFSFIRVVARLLHSDTIREYLLTIRPQWRWMVTWLKDAS
;
A
#
# COMPACT_ATOMS: atom_id res chain seq x y z
N ASP A 1 -21.80 44.54 62.58
CA ASP A 1 -20.43 43.98 62.45
C ASP A 1 -20.17 43.17 61.16
N MET A 2 -20.92 43.36 60.06
CA MET A 2 -20.54 42.79 58.74
C MET A 2 -19.60 43.69 57.93
N ASP A 3 -19.56 45.00 58.23
CA ASP A 3 -18.65 45.96 57.57
C ASP A 3 -17.21 45.87 58.11
N GLU A 4 -17.00 45.44 59.36
CA GLU A 4 -15.64 45.23 59.91
C GLU A 4 -14.94 44.00 59.30
N LEU A 5 -15.68 42.97 58.88
CA LEU A 5 -15.10 41.81 58.19
C LEU A 5 -14.73 42.11 56.72
N ALA A 6 -15.45 43.01 56.04
CA ALA A 6 -15.21 43.37 54.64
C ALA A 6 -13.85 44.08 54.44
N GLY A 7 -13.31 44.69 55.50
CA GLY A 7 -12.01 45.33 55.51
C GLY A 7 -10.82 44.36 55.52
N LYS A 8 -10.99 43.15 56.06
CA LYS A 8 -9.89 42.25 56.47
C LYS A 8 -9.31 41.38 55.35
N TYR A 9 -10.06 41.16 54.27
CA TYR A 9 -9.68 40.23 53.20
C TYR A 9 -9.53 40.94 51.84
N ALA A 10 -8.54 40.52 51.06
CA ALA A 10 -8.40 40.84 49.64
C ALA A 10 -8.52 39.54 48.82
N TYR A 11 -8.83 39.67 47.52
CA TYR A 11 -8.90 38.53 46.61
C TYR A 11 -7.83 38.70 45.53
N ARG A 12 -6.92 37.75 45.46
CA ARG A 12 -5.80 37.77 44.52
C ARG A 12 -6.08 36.83 43.35
N LEU A 13 -5.88 37.29 42.12
CA LEU A 13 -6.05 36.45 40.94
C LEU A 13 -5.02 35.31 40.96
N ARG A 14 -5.51 34.08 40.77
CA ARG A 14 -4.72 32.85 40.88
C ARG A 14 -4.66 32.04 39.59
N GLY A 15 -5.72 32.11 38.80
CA GLY A 15 -5.75 31.47 37.49
C GLY A 15 -6.77 32.09 36.56
N VAL A 16 -6.54 31.92 35.26
CA VAL A 16 -7.44 32.33 34.18
C VAL A 16 -7.56 31.16 33.20
N VAL A 17 -8.77 30.81 32.80
CA VAL A 17 -9.01 29.90 31.66
C VAL A 17 -9.40 30.74 30.46
N ILE A 18 -8.72 30.54 29.34
CA ILE A 18 -8.90 31.27 28.10
C ILE A 18 -9.46 30.33 27.04
N HIS A 19 -10.45 30.82 26.30
CA HIS A 19 -10.93 30.18 25.07
C HIS A 19 -10.39 30.96 23.87
N SER A 20 -9.77 30.26 22.92
CA SER A 20 -9.26 30.81 21.66
C SER A 20 -9.94 30.13 20.46
N GLY A 21 -10.85 30.83 19.79
CA GLY A 21 -11.56 30.30 18.63
C GLY A 21 -13.02 30.74 18.56
N ILE A 22 -13.82 30.00 17.78
CA ILE A 22 -15.25 30.27 17.58
C ILE A 22 -16.09 29.38 18.50
N ALA A 23 -17.36 29.75 18.71
CA ALA A 23 -18.25 29.06 19.66
C ALA A 23 -18.44 27.54 19.41
N GLN A 24 -18.25 27.07 18.16
CA GLN A 24 -18.38 25.64 17.79
C GLN A 24 -17.03 24.93 17.63
N GLY A 25 -15.91 25.61 17.87
CA GLY A 25 -14.58 25.05 17.68
C GLY A 25 -13.50 26.05 18.09
N GLY A 26 -12.73 25.68 19.11
CA GLY A 26 -11.66 26.49 19.65
C GLY A 26 -10.77 25.68 20.59
N HIS A 27 -9.71 26.33 21.05
CA HIS A 27 -8.70 25.76 21.93
C HIS A 27 -8.78 26.38 23.32
N TYR A 28 -8.58 25.59 24.36
CA TYR A 28 -8.59 26.05 25.74
C TYR A 28 -7.21 25.92 26.35
N TYR A 29 -6.76 26.97 27.02
CA TYR A 29 -5.53 26.95 27.79
C TYR A 29 -5.71 27.79 29.05
N SER A 30 -4.79 27.69 30.00
CA SER A 30 -4.89 28.44 31.24
C SER A 30 -3.60 29.18 31.59
N LEU A 31 -3.76 30.27 32.34
CA LEU A 31 -2.67 31.00 32.97
C LEU A 31 -2.80 30.78 34.47
N GLY A 32 -1.74 30.36 35.14
CA GLY A 32 -1.74 30.07 36.58
C GLY A 32 -0.60 30.75 37.30
N ARG A 33 -0.87 31.26 38.50
CA ARG A 33 0.11 31.91 39.38
C ARG A 33 0.63 30.91 40.42
N VAL A 34 1.89 30.50 40.28
CA VAL A 34 2.57 29.64 41.24
C VAL A 34 3.04 30.50 42.43
N PRO A 35 2.81 30.09 43.69
CA PRO A 35 3.39 30.77 44.84
C PRO A 35 4.92 30.71 44.75
N ASP A 36 5.61 31.85 44.91
CA ASP A 36 7.03 31.80 45.25
C ASP A 36 7.17 31.34 46.71
N ASN A 37 8.29 30.70 47.05
CA ASN A 37 8.64 30.44 48.45
C ASN A 37 8.51 31.75 49.23
N GLU A 38 8.04 31.67 50.47
CA GLU A 38 7.52 32.80 51.27
C GLU A 38 8.50 34.00 51.47
N ASP A 39 9.76 33.87 51.06
CA ASP A 39 10.84 34.83 51.29
C ASP A 39 11.10 35.87 50.19
N GLU A 40 10.42 35.81 49.03
CA GLU A 40 10.58 36.83 47.97
C GLU A 40 9.25 37.52 47.66
N GLY A 41 9.08 38.75 48.17
CA GLY A 41 7.88 39.60 48.05
C GLY A 41 7.54 40.11 46.63
N GLY A 42 7.49 39.22 45.63
CA GLY A 42 7.14 39.52 44.24
C GLY A 42 5.70 39.16 43.85
N ASP A 43 5.29 39.60 42.66
CA ASP A 43 3.96 39.35 42.07
C ASP A 43 3.68 37.87 41.69
N GLY A 44 4.54 36.92 42.09
CA GLY A 44 4.42 35.49 41.82
C GLY A 44 4.71 35.12 40.37
N LYS A 45 5.31 33.96 40.12
CA LYS A 45 5.59 33.49 38.75
C LYS A 45 4.31 32.99 38.06
N TRP A 46 4.04 33.55 36.89
CA TRP A 46 2.94 33.12 36.03
C TRP A 46 3.42 32.11 35.01
N TYR A 47 2.59 31.10 34.76
CA TYR A 47 2.82 30.08 33.75
C TYR A 47 1.60 29.94 32.86
N LYS A 48 1.84 29.74 31.58
CA LYS A 48 0.84 29.32 30.60
C LYS A 48 0.86 27.80 30.47
N PHE A 49 -0.27 27.18 30.73
CA PHE A 49 -0.54 25.75 30.61
C PHE A 49 -1.37 25.52 29.34
N ASP A 50 -0.72 24.99 28.30
CA ASP A 50 -1.25 24.82 26.95
C ASP A 50 -0.95 23.39 26.49
N ASP A 51 -1.89 22.47 26.75
CA ASP A 51 -1.77 21.02 26.55
C ASP A 51 -0.46 20.42 27.13
N ASP A 52 0.45 19.99 26.25
CA ASP A 52 1.74 19.38 26.59
C ASP A 52 2.82 20.40 26.97
N LYS A 53 2.51 21.69 26.88
CA LYS A 53 3.46 22.79 27.09
C LYS A 53 3.10 23.63 28.30
N VAL A 54 4.03 23.67 29.25
CA VAL A 54 4.03 24.62 30.35
C VAL A 54 5.16 25.62 30.12
N THR A 55 4.81 26.90 29.96
CA THR A 55 5.79 27.96 29.65
C THR A 55 5.67 29.13 30.62
N PRO A 56 6.79 29.78 31.02
CA PRO A 56 6.72 31.01 31.79
C PRO A 56 5.91 32.07 31.04
N PHE A 57 5.03 32.77 31.75
CA PHE A 57 4.16 33.79 31.18
C PHE A 57 4.44 35.16 31.83
N PRO A 58 4.73 36.20 31.05
CA PRO A 58 4.91 37.56 31.56
C PRO A 58 3.55 38.15 31.97
N VAL A 59 3.39 38.52 33.25
CA VAL A 59 2.13 39.01 33.83
C VAL A 59 1.59 40.26 33.13
N GLU A 60 2.48 41.07 32.56
CA GLU A 60 2.12 42.29 31.83
C GLU A 60 1.30 42.02 30.58
N LYS A 61 1.35 40.78 30.05
CA LYS A 61 0.57 40.34 28.88
C LYS A 61 -0.80 39.77 29.23
N LEU A 62 -1.17 39.71 30.52
CA LEU A 62 -2.51 39.27 30.92
C LEU A 62 -3.63 40.03 30.19
N PRO A 63 -3.60 41.37 30.06
CA PRO A 63 -4.65 42.09 29.34
C PRO A 63 -4.76 41.69 27.87
N ASP A 64 -3.63 41.38 27.23
CA ASP A 64 -3.58 41.01 25.81
C ASP A 64 -4.18 39.63 25.54
N GLU A 65 -3.93 38.69 26.45
CA GLU A 65 -4.44 37.31 26.32
C GLU A 65 -5.86 37.12 26.87
N CYS A 66 -6.28 37.94 27.84
CA CYS A 66 -7.48 37.68 28.63
C CYS A 66 -8.66 38.64 28.35
N PHE A 67 -8.43 39.91 28.02
CA PHE A 67 -9.52 40.91 28.04
C PHE A 67 -10.44 40.82 26.80
N GLY A 68 -10.06 40.07 25.77
CA GLY A 68 -10.78 40.02 24.51
C GLY A 68 -10.84 41.40 23.84
N GLY A 69 -11.90 41.65 23.05
CA GLY A 69 -12.11 42.92 22.35
C GLY A 69 -11.53 42.93 20.93
N VAL A 70 -11.21 44.12 20.42
CA VAL A 70 -10.78 44.35 19.03
C VAL A 70 -9.32 44.81 19.03
N GLU A 71 -8.48 44.22 18.19
CA GLU A 71 -7.09 44.59 17.99
C GLU A 71 -6.90 45.26 16.63
N ILE A 72 -6.14 46.36 16.57
CA ILE A 72 -5.80 47.03 15.30
C ILE A 72 -4.57 46.36 14.70
N ARG A 73 -4.76 45.57 13.64
CA ARG A 73 -3.67 44.95 12.88
C ARG A 73 -3.24 45.84 11.71
N LYS A 74 -1.95 46.16 11.68
CA LYS A 74 -1.30 46.86 10.58
C LYS A 74 -0.88 45.86 9.51
N PHE A 75 -1.35 46.02 8.28
CA PHE A 75 -0.89 45.22 7.15
C PHE A 75 -0.43 46.11 5.99
N LYS A 76 0.50 45.57 5.19
CA LYS A 76 0.98 46.24 3.98
C LYS A 76 -0.02 45.97 2.86
N ARG A 77 -0.78 46.99 2.46
CA ARG A 77 -1.63 46.93 1.27
C ARG A 77 -0.77 47.29 0.06
N GLN A 78 -0.62 46.35 -0.87
CA GLN A 78 0.09 46.58 -2.13
C GLN A 78 -0.93 47.10 -3.15
N GLU A 79 -0.88 48.39 -3.45
CA GLU A 79 -1.68 48.98 -4.53
C GLU A 79 -0.88 48.92 -5.85
N TRP A 80 -1.57 48.66 -6.97
CA TRP A 80 -0.98 48.33 -8.29
C TRP A 80 -0.07 49.43 -8.89
N ASN A 81 0.11 50.58 -8.24
CA ASN A 81 0.83 51.72 -8.83
C ASN A 81 1.57 52.62 -7.81
N ALA A 82 1.69 52.22 -6.53
CA ALA A 82 2.30 53.08 -5.50
C ALA A 82 3.11 52.27 -4.47
N SER A 83 4.09 52.94 -3.84
CA SER A 83 4.85 52.39 -2.71
C SER A 83 3.90 51.93 -1.60
N ALA A 84 4.22 50.79 -0.96
CA ALA A 84 3.36 50.15 0.04
C ALA A 84 2.89 51.13 1.12
N VAL A 85 1.58 51.33 1.23
CA VAL A 85 0.94 52.14 2.28
C VAL A 85 0.58 51.20 3.44
N MET A 86 0.90 51.63 4.67
CA MET A 86 0.51 50.91 5.88
C MET A 86 -0.97 51.17 6.14
N ALA A 87 -1.79 50.13 6.10
CA ALA A 87 -3.21 50.20 6.42
C ALA A 87 -3.48 49.54 7.77
N GLU A 88 -4.38 50.13 8.56
CA GLU A 88 -4.84 49.62 9.85
C GLU A 88 -6.23 48.99 9.68
N GLN A 89 -6.44 47.80 10.22
CA GLN A 89 -7.74 47.13 10.26
C GLN A 89 -8.00 46.61 11.67
N GLU A 90 -9.19 46.93 12.19
CA GLU A 90 -9.72 46.33 13.42
C GLU A 90 -10.10 44.88 13.17
N VAL A 91 -9.54 43.98 13.97
CA VAL A 91 -9.80 42.54 13.95
C VAL A 91 -10.18 42.11 15.36
N GLU A 92 -11.28 41.37 15.52
CA GLU A 92 -11.66 40.81 16.81
C GLU A 92 -10.58 39.86 17.33
N ARG A 93 -10.23 39.99 18.61
CA ARG A 93 -9.36 39.04 19.31
C ARG A 93 -10.09 37.71 19.40
N MET A 94 -9.44 36.65 18.93
CA MET A 94 -10.03 35.30 18.93
C MET A 94 -9.93 34.62 20.29
N ASN A 95 -9.12 35.17 21.20
CA ASN A 95 -8.86 34.71 22.56
C ASN A 95 -9.53 35.65 23.59
N SER A 96 -10.21 35.07 24.58
CA SER A 96 -10.79 35.80 25.71
C SER A 96 -10.88 34.92 26.96
N ALA A 97 -10.76 35.53 28.14
CA ALA A 97 -10.92 34.84 29.40
C ALA A 97 -12.36 34.36 29.57
N LEU A 98 -12.52 33.06 29.77
CA LEU A 98 -13.80 32.42 30.04
C LEU A 98 -14.07 32.32 31.54
N LEU A 99 -13.06 31.98 32.35
CA LEU A 99 -13.17 31.83 33.80
C LEU A 99 -11.99 32.50 34.51
N LEU A 100 -12.26 33.14 35.65
CA LEU A 100 -11.26 33.75 36.53
C LEU A 100 -11.33 33.09 37.91
N PHE A 101 -10.18 32.70 38.44
CA PHE A 101 -10.04 32.06 39.74
C PHE A 101 -9.30 33.00 40.68
N TYR A 102 -9.93 33.34 41.80
CA TYR A 102 -9.35 34.20 42.84
C TYR A 102 -9.17 33.42 44.15
N GLU A 103 -8.08 33.71 44.84
CA GLU A 103 -7.78 33.21 46.17
C GLU A 103 -8.03 34.31 47.21
N ARG A 104 -8.69 33.96 48.33
CA ARG A 104 -8.90 34.89 49.44
C ARG A 104 -7.64 35.00 50.29
N ILE A 105 -7.15 36.21 50.50
CA ILE A 105 -5.97 36.54 51.30
C ILE A 105 -6.31 37.56 52.39
N LEU A 106 -5.55 37.59 53.47
CA LEU A 106 -5.67 38.65 54.49
C LEU A 106 -5.00 39.94 53.97
N LYS A 107 -5.62 41.09 54.22
CA LYS A 107 -4.96 42.39 54.00
C LYS A 107 -3.96 42.60 55.12
N THR A 108 -2.68 42.31 54.88
CA THR A 108 -1.62 42.64 55.84
C THR A 108 -1.40 44.15 55.82
N GLU A 109 -1.67 44.84 56.93
CA GLU A 109 -1.25 46.23 57.12
C GLU A 109 0.25 46.26 57.41
N SER A 110 1.05 46.59 56.40
CA SER A 110 2.51 46.84 56.46
C SER A 110 3.43 45.64 56.80
N PRO A 111 4.71 45.63 56.35
CA PRO A 111 5.58 44.46 56.36
C PRO A 111 6.47 44.30 57.60
N GLU A 112 6.11 44.83 58.78
CA GLU A 112 7.02 44.77 59.95
C GLU A 112 6.49 44.03 61.19
N GLU A 113 5.26 43.53 61.21
CA GLU A 113 4.77 42.72 62.34
C GLU A 113 3.91 41.54 61.87
N ALA A 114 4.52 40.57 61.18
CA ALA A 114 3.95 39.23 61.02
C ALA A 114 4.65 38.27 61.98
N GLY A 115 4.46 38.52 63.28
CA GLY A 115 4.68 37.50 64.29
C GLY A 115 3.59 36.45 64.18
N ASP A 116 3.99 35.26 63.75
CA ASP A 116 3.50 33.94 64.19
C ASP A 116 2.02 33.91 64.60
N THR A 117 1.14 33.82 63.59
CA THR A 117 -0.23 33.35 63.80
C THR A 117 -0.50 32.17 62.89
N ASP A 118 0.06 31.04 63.31
CA ASP A 118 -0.34 29.69 62.92
C ASP A 118 -1.85 29.54 63.20
N LEU A 119 -2.68 29.76 62.17
CA LEU A 119 -4.06 29.31 62.18
C LEU A 119 -4.01 27.81 61.93
N SER A 120 -3.77 27.06 62.99
CA SER A 120 -3.91 25.61 62.99
C SER A 120 -5.30 25.27 62.46
N VAL A 121 -5.31 24.65 61.28
CA VAL A 121 -6.47 23.96 60.75
C VAL A 121 -6.81 22.90 61.79
N GLU A 122 -7.97 23.03 62.44
CA GLU A 122 -8.48 22.05 63.40
C GLU A 122 -8.25 20.64 62.84
N ASP A 123 -7.56 19.80 63.62
CA ASP A 123 -7.30 18.40 63.33
C ASP A 123 -8.62 17.70 63.01
N ILE A 124 -8.94 17.59 61.72
CA ILE A 124 -9.90 16.60 61.24
C ILE A 124 -9.19 15.28 61.47
N GLU A 125 -9.61 14.53 62.49
CA GLU A 125 -9.24 13.12 62.65
C GLU A 125 -9.71 12.37 61.41
N ILE A 126 -8.86 12.33 60.38
CA ILE A 126 -9.02 11.43 59.24
C ILE A 126 -8.74 10.05 59.81
N ALA A 127 -9.81 9.28 60.05
CA ALA A 127 -9.71 7.88 60.41
C ALA A 127 -8.68 7.21 59.49
N GLU A 128 -7.67 6.55 60.08
CA GLU A 128 -6.63 5.86 59.33
C GLU A 128 -7.30 4.97 58.28
N PRO A 129 -7.15 5.28 56.97
CA PRO A 129 -7.73 4.46 55.93
C PRO A 129 -7.10 3.07 56.03
N GLU A 130 -7.91 2.01 55.89
CA GLU A 130 -7.38 0.66 55.82
C GLU A 130 -6.23 0.60 54.80
N PRO A 131 -5.14 -0.14 55.07
CA PRO A 131 -3.95 -0.10 54.26
C PRO A 131 -4.29 -0.51 52.82
N THR A 132 -4.35 0.49 51.94
CA THR A 132 -4.49 0.29 50.50
C THR A 132 -3.36 -0.64 50.05
N PRO A 133 -3.64 -1.70 49.27
CA PRO A 133 -2.59 -2.52 48.68
C PRO A 133 -1.56 -1.62 47.99
N LEU A 134 -0.26 -1.92 48.15
CA LEU A 134 0.82 -1.09 47.62
C LEU A 134 0.65 -0.79 46.12
N GLU A 135 0.16 -1.77 45.35
CA GLU A 135 -0.08 -1.66 43.91
C GLU A 135 -1.14 -0.59 43.55
N ASP A 136 -2.01 -0.25 44.50
CA ASP A 136 -3.07 0.72 44.31
C ASP A 136 -2.73 2.14 44.75
N THR A 137 -1.60 2.35 45.42
CA THR A 137 -1.21 3.68 45.89
C THR A 137 -0.81 4.60 44.73
N PRO A 138 -1.08 5.92 44.80
CA PRO A 138 -0.64 6.88 43.79
C PRO A 138 0.88 6.86 43.56
N GLU A 139 1.67 6.68 44.63
CA GLU A 139 3.13 6.62 44.57
C GLU A 139 3.61 5.42 43.75
N TYR A 140 3.01 4.25 43.95
CA TYR A 140 3.34 3.06 43.18
C TYR A 140 2.98 3.24 41.70
N LYS A 141 1.79 3.78 41.41
CA LYS A 141 1.35 4.04 40.03
C LYS A 141 2.25 5.06 39.31
N VAL A 142 2.68 6.13 40.00
CA VAL A 142 3.66 7.09 39.47
C VAL A 142 5.03 6.44 39.27
N TRP A 143 5.49 5.64 40.22
CA TRP A 143 6.76 4.91 40.10
C TRP A 143 6.75 3.92 38.93
N GLU A 144 5.66 3.16 38.77
CA GLU A 144 5.45 2.22 37.67
C GLU A 144 5.39 2.93 36.32
N ALA A 145 4.65 4.05 36.23
CA ALA A 145 4.57 4.87 35.02
C ALA A 145 5.94 5.45 34.65
N ASN A 146 6.68 6.01 35.61
CA ASN A 146 8.03 6.53 35.39
C ASN A 146 9.01 5.41 35.01
N SER A 147 8.95 4.27 35.70
CA SER A 147 9.79 3.11 35.40
C SER A 147 9.52 2.58 33.99
N SER A 148 8.26 2.51 33.58
CA SER A 148 7.86 2.11 32.23
C SER A 148 8.33 3.12 31.20
N HIS A 149 8.15 4.42 31.47
CA HIS A 149 8.63 5.50 30.60
C HIS A 149 10.14 5.42 30.37
N VAL A 150 10.93 5.27 31.44
CA VAL A 150 12.40 5.15 31.34
C VAL A 150 12.81 3.90 30.56
N LYS A 151 12.18 2.75 30.80
CA LYS A 151 12.45 1.53 30.03
C LYS A 151 12.13 1.72 28.56
N SER A 152 10.97 2.30 28.24
CA SER A 152 10.59 2.62 26.87
C SER A 152 11.55 3.63 26.23
N SER A 153 12.01 4.66 26.95
CA SER A 153 12.95 5.63 26.38
C SER A 153 14.28 4.99 25.96
N PHE A 154 14.77 4.00 26.73
CA PHE A 154 15.96 3.22 26.31
C PHE A 154 15.66 2.28 25.15
N LEU A 155 14.47 1.66 25.14
CA LEU A 155 14.07 0.74 24.09
C LEU A 155 13.99 1.45 22.72
N PHE A 156 13.49 2.69 22.70
CA PHE A 156 13.39 3.54 21.52
C PHE A 156 14.65 4.38 21.25
N ASP A 157 15.75 4.15 21.97
CA ASP A 157 17.03 4.82 21.69
C ASP A 157 17.66 4.26 20.41
N ILE A 158 18.10 5.17 19.52
CA ILE A 158 18.67 4.79 18.23
C ILE A 158 19.99 4.00 18.36
N ASN A 159 20.78 4.29 19.39
CA ASN A 159 22.03 3.56 19.65
C ASN A 159 21.73 2.18 20.20
N TYR A 160 20.67 2.05 21.00
CA TYR A 160 20.21 0.73 21.45
C TYR A 160 19.76 -0.12 20.26
N ALA A 161 18.95 0.43 19.34
CA ALA A 161 18.55 -0.28 18.14
C ALA A 161 19.76 -0.67 17.26
N LYS A 162 20.74 0.21 17.09
CA LYS A 162 22.00 -0.11 16.38
C LYS A 162 22.78 -1.24 17.05
N PHE A 163 22.92 -1.19 18.37
CA PHE A 163 23.57 -2.26 19.13
C PHE A 163 22.88 -3.61 18.94
N VAL A 164 21.55 -3.66 19.03
CA VAL A 164 20.79 -4.91 18.81
C VAL A 164 20.92 -5.39 17.37
N LEU A 165 20.91 -4.49 16.38
CA LEU A 165 21.13 -4.84 14.98
C LEU A 165 22.54 -5.43 14.77
N GLU A 166 23.58 -4.79 15.29
CA GLU A 166 24.97 -5.26 15.20
C GLU A 166 25.15 -6.63 15.85
N LEU A 167 24.52 -6.84 17.01
CA LEU A 167 24.47 -8.14 17.67
C LEU A 167 23.82 -9.20 16.77
N CYS A 168 22.65 -8.90 16.19
CA CYS A 168 21.96 -9.82 15.29
C CYS A 168 22.76 -10.10 14.02
N CYS A 169 23.45 -9.10 13.46
CA CYS A 169 24.28 -9.22 12.27
C CYS A 169 25.50 -10.10 12.51
N SER A 170 26.15 -9.93 13.66
CA SER A 170 27.40 -10.62 14.02
C SER A 170 27.18 -12.03 14.58
N ALA A 171 26.02 -12.28 15.18
CA ALA A 171 25.72 -13.57 15.76
C ALA A 171 25.59 -14.67 14.67
N PRO A 172 26.07 -15.89 14.95
CA PRO A 172 25.90 -17.01 14.05
C PRO A 172 24.41 -17.35 13.91
N THR A 173 24.02 -17.83 12.73
CA THR A 173 22.64 -18.27 12.51
C THR A 173 22.35 -19.54 13.30
N GLU A 174 21.45 -19.42 14.28
CA GLU A 174 20.92 -20.56 15.03
C GLU A 174 20.15 -21.47 14.08
N ILE A 175 20.56 -22.74 14.02
CA ILE A 175 19.91 -23.75 13.17
C ILE A 175 19.01 -24.61 14.05
N SER A 176 17.73 -24.69 13.71
CA SER A 176 16.78 -25.61 14.34
C SER A 176 15.94 -26.29 13.27
N SER A 177 15.79 -27.60 13.38
CA SER A 177 14.87 -28.42 12.59
C SER A 177 13.69 -28.94 13.44
N SER A 178 13.56 -28.45 14.67
CA SER A 178 12.49 -28.84 15.58
C SER A 178 11.17 -28.23 15.12
N TYR A 179 10.21 -29.09 14.76
CA TYR A 179 8.87 -28.68 14.37
C TYR A 179 7.86 -29.09 15.45
N THR A 180 7.14 -28.11 15.99
CA THR A 180 6.06 -28.31 16.97
C THR A 180 4.73 -27.97 16.32
N LYS A 181 3.84 -28.96 16.19
CA LYS A 181 2.51 -28.76 15.59
C LYS A 181 1.73 -27.65 16.32
N PRO A 182 0.94 -26.82 15.60
CA PRO A 182 0.12 -25.81 16.25
C PRO A 182 -0.98 -26.45 17.09
N VAL A 183 -1.25 -25.84 18.25
CA VAL A 183 -2.45 -26.12 19.05
C VAL A 183 -3.38 -24.91 18.90
N PRO A 184 -4.64 -25.08 18.46
CA PRO A 184 -5.56 -23.96 18.24
C PRO A 184 -5.74 -23.11 19.51
N GLY A 185 -5.53 -21.80 19.39
CA GLY A 185 -5.69 -20.85 20.50
C GLY A 185 -4.51 -20.80 21.49
N GLU A 186 -3.48 -21.63 21.30
CA GLU A 186 -2.25 -21.55 22.09
C GLU A 186 -1.16 -20.81 21.30
N ILE A 187 -0.44 -19.96 22.03
CA ILE A 187 0.74 -19.29 21.50
C ILE A 187 1.96 -20.11 21.90
N LEU A 188 2.82 -20.45 20.94
CA LEU A 188 4.07 -21.14 21.24
C LEU A 188 4.88 -20.25 22.19
N SER A 189 5.29 -20.82 23.33
CA SER A 189 5.98 -20.08 24.41
C SER A 189 7.18 -19.30 23.89
N THR A 190 7.51 -18.18 24.55
CA THR A 190 8.62 -17.30 24.17
C THR A 190 9.90 -18.10 23.93
N SER A 191 10.34 -18.17 22.68
CA SER A 191 11.62 -18.77 22.35
C SER A 191 12.71 -17.77 22.76
N SER A 192 13.67 -18.19 23.60
CA SER A 192 14.86 -17.41 23.96
C SER A 192 15.90 -17.36 22.83
N SER A 193 15.44 -17.52 21.58
CA SER A 193 16.29 -17.51 20.39
C SER A 193 16.58 -16.08 19.92
N LEU A 194 17.75 -15.92 19.30
CA LEU A 194 18.13 -14.66 18.67
C LEU A 194 17.09 -14.17 17.67
N VAL A 195 16.49 -15.08 16.89
CA VAL A 195 15.49 -14.74 15.87
C VAL A 195 14.22 -14.16 16.49
N SER A 196 13.77 -14.68 17.63
CA SER A 196 12.56 -14.18 18.30
C SER A 196 12.80 -12.79 18.89
N MET A 197 13.98 -12.56 19.45
CA MET A 197 14.41 -11.25 19.92
C MET A 197 14.51 -10.24 18.76
N ALA A 198 15.14 -10.63 17.65
CA ALA A 198 15.27 -9.78 16.46
C ALA A 198 13.89 -9.38 15.89
N ILE A 199 12.97 -10.33 15.76
CA ILE A 199 11.59 -10.08 15.29
C ILE A 199 10.85 -9.14 16.24
N ARG A 200 10.93 -9.38 17.56
CA ARG A 200 10.31 -8.51 18.57
C ARG A 200 10.84 -7.09 18.49
N HIS A 201 12.16 -6.92 18.49
CA HIS A 201 12.73 -5.59 18.44
C HIS A 201 12.39 -4.89 17.11
N LEU A 202 12.43 -5.62 16.00
CA LEU A 202 12.03 -5.08 14.70
C LEU A 202 10.57 -4.62 14.67
N LEU A 203 9.62 -5.51 15.02
CA LEU A 203 8.19 -5.28 14.84
C LEU A 203 7.54 -4.50 15.98
N ASP A 204 8.05 -4.57 17.21
CA ASP A 204 7.49 -3.86 18.36
C ASP A 204 8.19 -2.50 18.61
N VAL A 205 9.41 -2.31 18.11
CA VAL A 205 10.22 -1.10 18.37
C VAL A 205 10.61 -0.39 17.08
N VAL A 206 11.44 -1.01 16.23
CA VAL A 206 12.08 -0.32 15.08
C VAL A 206 11.05 0.25 14.11
N ILE A 207 10.00 -0.50 13.76
CA ILE A 207 8.97 0.02 12.84
C ILE A 207 8.11 1.14 13.45
N ARG A 208 8.15 1.31 14.77
CA ARG A 208 7.44 2.35 15.53
C ARG A 208 8.34 3.55 15.85
N MET A 209 9.65 3.45 15.61
CA MET A 209 10.58 4.58 15.76
C MET A 209 10.24 5.68 14.75
N ARG A 210 10.49 6.93 15.15
CA ARG A 210 10.33 8.11 14.28
C ARG A 210 11.24 8.02 13.05
N GLU A 211 12.46 7.54 13.24
CA GLU A 211 13.47 7.34 12.20
C GLU A 211 13.79 5.86 12.11
N LYS A 212 13.44 5.24 10.97
CA LYS A 212 13.60 3.81 10.71
C LYS A 212 14.92 3.55 9.97
N GLU A 213 16.04 3.86 10.63
CA GLU A 213 17.36 3.58 10.05
C GLU A 213 17.54 2.07 9.82
N ASP A 214 18.20 1.71 8.72
CA ASP A 214 18.62 0.34 8.42
C ASP A 214 17.49 -0.72 8.37
N LEU A 215 16.24 -0.32 8.10
CA LEU A 215 15.09 -1.25 8.02
C LEU A 215 15.35 -2.44 7.06
N ASN A 216 16.05 -2.20 5.96
CA ASN A 216 16.41 -3.27 5.01
C ASN A 216 17.44 -4.25 5.59
N ILE A 217 18.41 -3.76 6.37
CA ILE A 217 19.41 -4.60 7.04
C ILE A 217 18.73 -5.42 8.12
N TRP A 218 17.84 -4.81 8.91
CA TRP A 218 16.98 -5.51 9.87
C TRP A 218 16.20 -6.65 9.21
N ALA A 219 15.49 -6.35 8.13
CA ALA A 219 14.69 -7.32 7.39
C ALA A 219 15.57 -8.49 6.89
N GLN A 220 16.72 -8.18 6.32
CA GLN A 220 17.66 -9.15 5.77
C GLN A 220 18.30 -10.03 6.85
N THR A 221 18.80 -9.44 7.94
CA THR A 221 19.35 -10.18 9.08
C THR A 221 18.31 -11.10 9.71
N THR A 222 17.07 -10.62 9.81
CA THR A 222 15.95 -11.43 10.33
C THR A 222 15.62 -12.58 9.38
N ARG A 223 15.54 -12.33 8.06
CA ARG A 223 15.34 -13.39 7.05
C ARG A 223 16.42 -14.46 7.10
N ARG A 224 17.70 -14.06 7.26
CA ARG A 224 18.84 -14.98 7.40
C ARG A 224 18.66 -15.94 8.57
N HIS A 225 18.28 -15.41 9.73
CA HIS A 225 18.10 -16.22 10.93
C HIS A 225 16.83 -17.09 10.85
N LEU A 226 15.76 -16.52 10.31
CA LEU A 226 14.48 -17.20 10.15
C LEU A 226 14.55 -18.36 9.15
N SER A 227 15.32 -18.21 8.07
CA SER A 227 15.37 -19.21 7.00
C SER A 227 15.94 -20.57 7.44
N ARG A 228 16.74 -20.59 8.52
CA ARG A 228 17.41 -21.78 9.06
C ARG A 228 16.91 -22.23 10.42
N ASN A 229 15.90 -21.56 10.98
CA ASN A 229 15.37 -21.85 12.31
C ASN A 229 13.87 -22.17 12.25
N VAL A 230 13.55 -23.46 12.13
CA VAL A 230 12.16 -23.96 12.04
C VAL A 230 11.36 -23.63 13.29
N GLU A 231 11.96 -23.75 14.47
CA GLU A 231 11.32 -23.42 15.74
C GLU A 231 10.96 -21.93 15.83
N GLY A 232 11.90 -21.05 15.47
CA GLY A 232 11.67 -19.60 15.40
C GLY A 232 10.62 -19.21 14.35
N ALA A 233 10.59 -19.90 13.21
CA ALA A 233 9.57 -19.71 12.20
C ALA A 233 8.18 -20.17 12.67
N CYS A 234 8.08 -21.31 13.38
CA CYS A 234 6.83 -21.76 14.01
C CYS A 234 6.34 -20.75 15.06
N TRP A 235 7.25 -20.26 15.91
CA TRP A 235 6.95 -19.23 16.90
C TRP A 235 6.42 -17.97 16.21
N PHE A 236 7.10 -17.45 15.19
CA PHE A 236 6.70 -16.25 14.48
C PHE A 236 5.32 -16.39 13.82
N LEU A 237 5.08 -17.50 13.10
CA LEU A 237 3.78 -17.80 12.51
C LEU A 237 2.69 -17.94 13.58
N SER A 238 2.99 -18.53 14.73
CA SER A 238 2.05 -18.64 15.85
C SER A 238 1.59 -17.27 16.36
N ARG A 239 2.49 -16.28 16.46
CA ARG A 239 2.13 -14.90 16.86
C ARG A 239 1.21 -14.26 15.81
N LEU A 240 1.54 -14.39 14.52
CA LEU A 240 0.74 -13.85 13.41
C LEU A 240 -0.68 -14.41 13.39
N ILE A 241 -0.83 -15.72 13.53
CA ILE A 241 -2.13 -16.40 13.51
C ILE A 241 -3.00 -16.00 14.72
N ASN A 242 -2.37 -15.69 15.85
CA ASN A 242 -3.03 -15.20 17.06
C ASN A 242 -3.24 -13.67 17.07
N GLY A 243 -3.06 -12.99 15.92
CA GLY A 243 -3.46 -11.60 15.71
C GLY A 243 -2.36 -10.55 15.89
N GLU A 244 -1.12 -10.96 16.17
CA GLU A 244 0.00 -10.00 16.27
C GLU A 244 0.53 -9.62 14.89
N TRP A 245 0.81 -8.33 14.69
CA TRP A 245 1.44 -7.71 13.52
C TRP A 245 0.72 -7.84 12.17
N LEU A 246 0.07 -8.96 11.83
CA LEU A 246 -0.50 -9.17 10.49
C LEU A 246 -1.47 -8.06 10.11
N ARG A 247 -2.45 -7.75 10.97
CA ARG A 247 -3.43 -6.70 10.71
C ARG A 247 -2.81 -5.31 10.83
N GLU A 248 -2.19 -5.02 11.97
CA GLU A 248 -1.62 -3.71 12.30
C GLU A 248 -0.61 -3.27 11.23
N VAL A 249 0.28 -4.17 10.83
CA VAL A 249 1.34 -3.85 9.89
C VAL A 249 0.86 -4.00 8.46
N LEU A 250 0.27 -5.13 8.05
CA LEU A 250 -0.01 -5.37 6.63
C LEU A 250 -1.25 -4.64 6.11
N LEU A 251 -2.22 -4.29 6.98
CA LEU A 251 -3.50 -3.69 6.57
C LEU A 251 -3.68 -2.24 7.03
N GLU A 252 -3.10 -1.86 8.18
CA GLU A 252 -3.34 -0.54 8.80
C GLU A 252 -2.11 0.38 8.69
N CYS A 253 -0.90 -0.14 8.51
CA CYS A 253 0.30 0.66 8.36
C CYS A 253 0.34 1.36 6.99
N SER A 254 0.49 2.68 6.97
CA SER A 254 0.63 3.45 5.73
C SER A 254 2.00 3.32 5.06
N ASP A 255 3.02 2.87 5.80
CA ASP A 255 4.40 2.78 5.30
C ASP A 255 4.65 1.52 4.46
N GLN A 256 4.82 1.72 3.15
CA GLN A 256 4.97 0.63 2.17
C GLN A 256 6.16 -0.29 2.49
N SER A 257 7.32 0.27 2.83
CA SER A 257 8.53 -0.53 3.10
C SER A 257 8.38 -1.43 4.32
N THR A 258 7.64 -0.98 5.35
CA THR A 258 7.32 -1.83 6.51
C THR A 258 6.39 -2.98 6.11
N ARG A 259 5.38 -2.74 5.27
CA ARG A 259 4.47 -3.79 4.77
C ARG A 259 5.19 -4.83 3.92
N GLU A 260 6.04 -4.38 2.98
CA GLU A 260 6.87 -5.24 2.14
C GLU A 260 7.83 -6.09 2.98
N MET A 261 8.44 -5.50 4.01
CA MET A 261 9.32 -6.18 4.95
C MET A 261 8.58 -7.32 5.66
N LEU A 262 7.41 -7.06 6.25
CA LEU A 262 6.64 -8.10 6.94
C LEU A 262 6.23 -9.22 5.98
N ALA A 263 5.69 -8.88 4.80
CA ALA A 263 5.33 -9.86 3.79
C ALA A 263 6.53 -10.76 3.43
N SER A 264 7.73 -10.18 3.30
CA SER A 264 8.95 -10.94 3.01
C SER A 264 9.35 -11.90 4.13
N LEU A 265 9.20 -11.50 5.40
CA LEU A 265 9.48 -12.36 6.56
C LEU A 265 8.49 -13.52 6.63
N ILE A 266 7.21 -13.27 6.35
CA ILE A 266 6.18 -14.31 6.32
C ILE A 266 6.49 -15.35 5.24
N VAL A 267 6.85 -14.93 4.03
CA VAL A 267 7.21 -15.87 2.95
C VAL A 267 8.40 -16.74 3.35
N VAL A 268 9.42 -16.17 4.00
CA VAL A 268 10.58 -16.95 4.49
C VAL A 268 10.14 -17.95 5.57
N ALA A 269 9.37 -17.51 6.57
CA ALA A 269 8.88 -18.39 7.63
C ALA A 269 8.08 -19.57 7.09
N VAL A 270 7.15 -19.30 6.17
CA VAL A 270 6.34 -20.34 5.51
C VAL A 270 7.26 -21.29 4.74
N LYS A 271 8.20 -20.80 3.93
CA LYS A 271 9.13 -21.67 3.18
C LYS A 271 9.99 -22.54 4.10
N THR A 272 10.37 -22.05 5.28
CA THR A 272 11.14 -22.82 6.27
C THR A 272 10.31 -23.90 6.93
N VAL A 273 9.03 -23.65 7.21
CA VAL A 273 8.15 -24.57 7.95
C VAL A 273 7.44 -25.57 7.01
N LEU A 274 7.08 -25.16 5.79
CA LEU A 274 6.29 -25.94 4.84
C LEU A 274 6.81 -27.38 4.59
N PRO A 275 8.14 -27.63 4.45
CA PRO A 275 8.67 -28.99 4.28
C PRO A 275 8.32 -29.96 5.43
N PHE A 276 8.06 -29.44 6.63
CA PHE A 276 7.66 -30.20 7.82
C PHE A 276 6.14 -30.35 7.96
N GLU A 277 5.37 -29.62 7.14
CA GLU A 277 3.91 -29.60 7.16
C GLU A 277 3.27 -30.37 5.99
N ASN A 278 4.07 -30.99 5.11
CA ASN A 278 3.62 -31.54 3.82
C ASN A 278 2.30 -32.35 3.89
N ASP A 279 2.13 -33.26 4.84
CA ASP A 279 0.91 -34.08 4.98
C ASP A 279 -0.28 -33.33 5.63
N ALA A 280 -0.02 -32.23 6.34
CA ALA A 280 -1.00 -31.49 7.12
C ALA A 280 -1.60 -30.29 6.35
N VAL A 281 -1.04 -29.89 5.21
CA VAL A 281 -1.58 -28.76 4.42
C VAL A 281 -2.63 -29.22 3.41
N GLU A 282 -2.55 -30.46 2.93
CA GLU A 282 -3.48 -31.01 1.93
C GLU A 282 -4.89 -31.21 2.50
N SER A 283 -5.02 -31.54 3.79
CA SER A 283 -6.33 -31.62 4.43
C SER A 283 -6.76 -30.27 5.01
N LEU A 284 -7.94 -29.78 4.62
CA LEU A 284 -8.58 -28.62 5.24
C LEU A 284 -8.75 -28.78 6.76
N SER A 285 -8.90 -30.02 7.25
CA SER A 285 -9.07 -30.32 8.67
C SER A 285 -7.76 -30.43 9.45
N ALA A 286 -6.62 -30.49 8.76
CA ALA A 286 -5.33 -30.64 9.40
C ALA A 286 -4.78 -29.29 9.85
N VAL A 287 -4.23 -29.28 11.07
CA VAL A 287 -3.73 -28.09 11.75
C VAL A 287 -2.26 -27.89 11.36
N SER A 288 -1.97 -26.80 10.68
CA SER A 288 -0.63 -26.34 10.29
C SER A 288 -0.55 -24.83 10.41
N TYR A 289 0.65 -24.29 10.65
CA TYR A 289 0.85 -22.84 10.72
C TYR A 289 0.63 -22.20 9.36
N SER A 290 1.19 -22.78 8.29
CA SER A 290 1.04 -22.21 6.94
C SER A 290 -0.42 -22.25 6.48
N GLY A 291 -1.14 -23.34 6.80
CA GLY A 291 -2.57 -23.45 6.52
C GLY A 291 -3.38 -22.43 7.31
N ALA A 292 -3.21 -22.35 8.62
CA ALA A 292 -3.94 -21.41 9.47
C ALA A 292 -3.65 -19.93 9.12
N LEU A 293 -2.43 -19.60 8.71
CA LEU A 293 -2.09 -18.27 8.21
C LEU A 293 -2.91 -17.92 6.96
N VAL A 294 -2.96 -18.84 5.99
CA VAL A 294 -3.72 -18.63 4.75
C VAL A 294 -5.23 -18.52 5.04
N ASP A 295 -5.76 -19.33 5.95
CA ASP A 295 -7.15 -19.25 6.40
C ASP A 295 -7.45 -17.87 7.02
N LEU A 296 -6.54 -17.36 7.84
CA LEU A 296 -6.61 -16.02 8.44
C LEU A 296 -6.56 -14.92 7.36
N MET A 297 -5.70 -15.08 6.35
CA MET A 297 -5.65 -14.13 5.23
C MET A 297 -6.97 -14.14 4.44
N VAL A 298 -7.49 -15.31 4.06
CA VAL A 298 -8.75 -15.42 3.31
C VAL A 298 -9.92 -14.80 4.06
N SER A 299 -10.03 -15.06 5.37
CA SER A 299 -11.05 -14.42 6.22
C SER A 299 -10.85 -12.90 6.37
N SER A 300 -9.62 -12.41 6.20
CA SER A 300 -9.27 -10.99 6.27
C SER A 300 -9.43 -10.23 4.95
N ILE A 301 -9.76 -10.89 3.81
CA ILE A 301 -9.89 -10.23 2.50
C ILE A 301 -10.86 -9.04 2.54
N LYS A 302 -12.01 -9.19 3.22
CA LYS A 302 -13.00 -8.10 3.33
C LYS A 302 -12.45 -6.92 4.14
N THR A 303 -11.68 -7.19 5.18
CA THR A 303 -11.03 -6.17 6.01
C THR A 303 -9.92 -5.48 5.22
N ALA A 304 -9.12 -6.23 4.46
CA ALA A 304 -8.10 -5.68 3.57
C ALA A 304 -8.73 -4.76 2.51
N ALA A 305 -9.83 -5.17 1.91
CA ALA A 305 -10.55 -4.38 0.90
C ALA A 305 -11.13 -3.07 1.44
N LYS A 306 -11.44 -2.98 2.74
CA LYS A 306 -11.82 -1.69 3.36
C LYS A 306 -10.65 -0.71 3.46
N ASN A 307 -9.42 -1.22 3.50
CA ASN A 307 -8.18 -0.45 3.52
C ASN A 307 -7.49 -0.48 2.14
N TRP A 308 -8.27 -0.32 1.06
CA TRP A 308 -7.80 -0.54 -0.31
C TRP A 308 -6.65 0.35 -0.77
N GLU A 309 -6.38 1.45 -0.08
CA GLU A 309 -5.25 2.33 -0.36
C GLU A 309 -3.89 1.68 -0.04
N PHE A 310 -3.87 0.67 0.84
CA PHE A 310 -2.64 0.05 1.37
C PHE A 310 -2.59 -1.47 1.22
N TYR A 311 -3.59 -2.10 0.59
CA TYR A 311 -3.74 -3.56 0.57
C TYR A 311 -2.85 -4.31 -0.43
N ASP A 312 -1.98 -3.61 -1.16
CA ASP A 312 -1.27 -4.20 -2.31
C ASP A 312 -0.31 -5.28 -1.81
N GLU A 313 0.42 -5.01 -0.72
CA GLU A 313 1.32 -5.97 -0.10
C GLU A 313 0.58 -7.17 0.51
N PHE A 314 -0.68 -7.00 0.92
CA PHE A 314 -1.52 -8.10 1.40
C PHE A 314 -1.85 -9.09 0.26
N PHE A 315 -2.32 -8.59 -0.88
CA PHE A 315 -2.61 -9.45 -2.03
C PHE A 315 -1.35 -9.97 -2.70
N LEU A 316 -0.24 -9.24 -2.62
CA LEU A 316 1.07 -9.72 -3.06
C LEU A 316 1.55 -10.91 -2.23
N LEU A 317 1.39 -10.84 -0.90
CA LEU A 317 1.68 -11.97 -0.02
C LEU A 317 0.77 -13.16 -0.35
N LEU A 318 -0.54 -12.92 -0.50
CA LEU A 318 -1.50 -13.99 -0.84
C LEU A 318 -1.14 -14.66 -2.18
N ARG A 319 -0.74 -13.86 -3.18
CA ARG A 319 -0.24 -14.33 -4.47
C ARG A 319 0.99 -15.23 -4.30
N ASP A 320 1.98 -14.80 -3.53
CA ASP A 320 3.21 -15.58 -3.34
C ASP A 320 2.94 -16.88 -2.56
N LEU A 321 2.08 -16.86 -1.55
CA LEU A 321 1.65 -18.07 -0.85
C LEU A 321 0.86 -19.02 -1.77
N SER A 322 0.01 -18.47 -2.65
CA SER A 322 -0.74 -19.26 -3.62
C SER A 322 0.13 -19.94 -4.68
N SER A 323 1.38 -19.50 -4.87
CA SER A 323 2.34 -20.15 -5.77
C SER A 323 2.94 -21.44 -5.20
N MET A 324 2.76 -21.69 -3.89
CA MET A 324 3.17 -22.92 -3.25
C MET A 324 2.08 -23.97 -3.40
N THR A 325 2.39 -25.11 -4.02
CA THR A 325 1.40 -26.14 -4.44
C THR A 325 0.41 -26.53 -3.34
N LEU A 326 0.88 -26.78 -2.12
CA LEU A 326 0.03 -27.21 -1.00
C LEU A 326 -0.93 -26.10 -0.55
N LEU A 327 -0.45 -24.86 -0.45
CA LEU A 327 -1.28 -23.71 -0.07
C LEU A 327 -2.26 -23.33 -1.18
N ARG A 328 -1.85 -23.46 -2.45
CA ARG A 328 -2.74 -23.30 -3.61
C ARG A 328 -3.95 -24.20 -3.51
N TYR A 329 -3.73 -25.49 -3.21
CA TYR A 329 -4.81 -26.46 -3.07
C TYR A 329 -5.79 -26.06 -1.95
N ARG A 330 -5.26 -25.67 -0.78
CA ARG A 330 -6.07 -25.20 0.36
C ARG A 330 -6.90 -23.96 -0.01
N LEU A 331 -6.30 -22.96 -0.64
CA LEU A 331 -6.97 -21.74 -1.11
C LEU A 331 -8.10 -22.00 -2.11
N ILE A 332 -7.87 -22.91 -3.06
CA ILE A 332 -8.88 -23.30 -4.05
C ILE A 332 -10.08 -23.92 -3.34
N ASN A 333 -9.85 -24.83 -2.38
CA ASN A 333 -10.92 -25.49 -1.63
C ASN A 333 -11.70 -24.55 -0.72
N GLN A 334 -11.10 -23.43 -0.29
CA GLN A 334 -11.79 -22.34 0.43
C GLN A 334 -12.59 -21.41 -0.47
N ARG A 335 -12.71 -21.73 -1.78
CA ARG A 335 -13.43 -20.92 -2.77
C ARG A 335 -12.84 -19.52 -2.95
N THR A 336 -11.54 -19.35 -2.67
CA THR A 336 -10.84 -18.05 -2.78
C THR A 336 -10.97 -17.43 -4.17
N VAL A 337 -10.99 -18.25 -5.24
CA VAL A 337 -11.23 -17.79 -6.62
C VAL A 337 -12.53 -16.99 -6.72
N SER A 338 -13.64 -17.53 -6.20
CA SER A 338 -14.95 -16.87 -6.22
C SER A 338 -14.96 -15.60 -5.37
N GLN A 339 -14.26 -15.63 -4.24
CA GLN A 339 -14.15 -14.47 -3.34
C GLN A 339 -13.34 -13.32 -3.97
N LEU A 340 -12.25 -13.62 -4.67
CA LEU A 340 -11.45 -12.63 -5.40
C LEU A 340 -12.23 -12.06 -6.60
N ILE A 341 -12.99 -12.89 -7.31
CA ILE A 341 -13.91 -12.42 -8.36
C ILE A 341 -14.99 -11.51 -7.76
N ASN A 342 -15.54 -11.86 -6.60
CA ASN A 342 -16.49 -11.01 -5.89
C ASN A 342 -15.88 -9.66 -5.48
N LEU A 343 -14.63 -9.65 -5.02
CA LEU A 343 -13.89 -8.41 -4.73
C LEU A 343 -13.72 -7.53 -5.98
N PHE A 344 -13.37 -8.14 -7.12
CA PHE A 344 -13.16 -7.42 -8.38
C PHE A 344 -14.47 -6.87 -8.98
N LEU A 345 -15.56 -7.64 -8.89
CA LEU A 345 -16.88 -7.24 -9.38
C LEU A 345 -17.62 -6.30 -8.42
N ASN A 346 -17.52 -6.54 -7.11
CA ASN A 346 -18.25 -5.91 -6.02
C ASN A 346 -19.77 -5.85 -6.28
N ASP A 347 -20.32 -4.67 -6.56
CA ASP A 347 -21.75 -4.47 -6.82
C ASP A 347 -22.24 -5.16 -8.10
N GLU A 348 -21.34 -5.46 -9.04
CA GLU A 348 -21.64 -6.18 -10.30
C GLU A 348 -21.65 -7.71 -10.15
N SER A 349 -21.34 -8.22 -8.95
CA SER A 349 -21.32 -9.65 -8.67
C SER A 349 -22.72 -10.27 -8.78
N PRO A 350 -22.85 -11.49 -9.34
CA PRO A 350 -24.11 -12.24 -9.29
C PRO A 350 -24.59 -12.49 -7.84
N GLN A 351 -25.91 -12.66 -7.68
CA GLN A 351 -26.52 -12.81 -6.35
C GLN A 351 -25.96 -14.02 -5.58
N GLU A 352 -25.56 -15.08 -6.28
CA GLU A 352 -25.02 -16.31 -5.73
C GLU A 352 -23.77 -16.05 -4.88
N ILE A 353 -22.77 -15.35 -5.43
CA ILE A 353 -21.55 -14.99 -4.67
C ILE A 353 -21.75 -13.82 -3.71
N GLN A 354 -22.67 -12.89 -4.02
CA GLN A 354 -22.99 -11.83 -3.07
C GLN A 354 -23.64 -12.38 -1.79
N ARG A 355 -24.43 -13.46 -1.87
CA ARG A 355 -24.97 -14.12 -0.68
C ARG A 355 -23.90 -14.78 0.16
N GLU A 356 -22.85 -15.31 -0.46
CA GLU A 356 -21.77 -16.02 0.23
C GLU A 356 -20.73 -15.07 0.83
N PHE A 357 -20.28 -14.06 0.08
CA PHE A 357 -19.16 -13.20 0.48
C PHE A 357 -19.59 -11.77 0.87
N GLY A 358 -20.81 -11.37 0.51
CA GLY A 358 -21.34 -10.03 0.72
C GLY A 358 -20.72 -8.98 -0.20
N CYS A 359 -21.27 -7.77 -0.13
CA CYS A 359 -20.72 -6.59 -0.78
C CYS A 359 -19.66 -5.91 0.12
N ILE A 360 -18.73 -5.20 -0.51
CA ILE A 360 -17.70 -4.40 0.15
C ILE A 360 -18.10 -2.94 -0.01
N THR A 361 -18.37 -2.28 1.11
CA THR A 361 -18.65 -0.84 1.14
C THR A 361 -17.34 -0.05 1.07
N MET A 362 -17.37 1.14 0.48
CA MET A 362 -16.24 2.09 0.42
C MET A 362 -15.01 1.58 -0.37
N LEU A 363 -15.19 0.65 -1.30
CA LEU A 363 -14.11 0.18 -2.18
C LEU A 363 -13.86 1.20 -3.30
N GLY A 364 -12.78 1.97 -3.19
CA GLY A 364 -12.48 3.10 -4.08
C GLY A 364 -13.24 4.37 -3.72
N ASN A 365 -12.91 5.46 -4.42
CA ASN A 365 -13.62 6.73 -4.31
C ASN A 365 -13.77 7.42 -5.68
N HIS A 366 -14.39 8.61 -5.73
CA HIS A 366 -14.62 9.34 -6.99
C HIS A 366 -13.34 9.80 -7.70
N MET A 367 -12.23 9.91 -6.97
CA MET A 367 -10.94 10.40 -7.47
C MET A 367 -9.99 9.27 -7.87
N GLN A 368 -10.04 8.14 -7.15
CA GLN A 368 -9.11 7.04 -7.29
C GLN A 368 -9.83 5.70 -7.18
N LYS A 369 -9.55 4.84 -8.16
CA LYS A 369 -9.98 3.43 -8.14
C LYS A 369 -8.92 2.56 -7.46
N PRO A 370 -9.33 1.47 -6.79
CA PRO A 370 -8.42 0.48 -6.24
C PRO A 370 -7.58 -0.19 -7.34
N SER A 371 -6.33 -0.50 -7.02
CA SER A 371 -5.47 -1.32 -7.87
C SER A 371 -5.85 -2.79 -7.70
N PHE A 372 -6.21 -3.47 -8.79
CA PHE A 372 -6.53 -4.91 -8.75
C PHE A 372 -5.39 -5.80 -9.24
N GLN A 373 -4.19 -5.25 -9.47
CA GLN A 373 -3.07 -5.97 -10.08
C GLN A 373 -2.77 -7.27 -9.34
N TYR A 374 -2.48 -7.19 -8.03
CA TYR A 374 -2.13 -8.38 -7.24
C TYR A 374 -3.31 -9.29 -6.93
N VAL A 375 -4.53 -8.76 -6.95
CA VAL A 375 -5.77 -9.57 -6.88
C VAL A 375 -5.88 -10.47 -8.11
N LEU A 376 -5.67 -9.91 -9.30
CA LEU A 376 -5.75 -10.64 -10.56
C LEU A 376 -4.54 -11.58 -10.77
N ASP A 377 -3.35 -11.19 -10.30
CA ASP A 377 -2.19 -12.08 -10.32
C ASP A 377 -2.38 -13.28 -9.37
N THR A 378 -2.98 -13.07 -8.19
CA THR A 378 -3.40 -14.19 -7.31
C THR A 378 -4.40 -15.08 -8.02
N LEU A 379 -5.41 -14.50 -8.67
CA LEU A 379 -6.40 -15.24 -9.43
C LEU A 379 -5.74 -16.10 -10.53
N ALA A 380 -4.79 -15.54 -11.28
CA ALA A 380 -4.04 -16.24 -12.33
C ALA A 380 -3.30 -17.48 -11.80
N VAL A 381 -2.70 -17.38 -10.60
CA VAL A 381 -2.04 -18.51 -9.94
C VAL A 381 -3.07 -19.56 -9.52
N LEU A 382 -4.17 -19.15 -8.90
CA LEU A 382 -5.22 -20.08 -8.45
C LEU A 382 -5.88 -20.83 -9.62
N VAL A 383 -6.17 -20.16 -10.74
CA VAL A 383 -6.73 -20.81 -11.94
C VAL A 383 -5.68 -21.61 -12.74
N GLY A 384 -4.42 -21.65 -12.28
CA GLY A 384 -3.38 -22.53 -12.85
C GLY A 384 -2.73 -22.00 -14.13
N VAL A 385 -3.04 -20.77 -14.52
CA VAL A 385 -2.47 -20.09 -15.68
C VAL A 385 -1.05 -19.62 -15.38
N LEU A 386 -0.84 -19.01 -14.21
CA LEU A 386 0.44 -18.50 -13.78
C LEU A 386 1.08 -19.47 -12.77
N LYS A 387 1.96 -20.36 -13.26
CA LYS A 387 2.65 -21.34 -12.39
C LYS A 387 3.97 -20.85 -11.82
N THR A 388 4.57 -19.83 -12.45
CA THR A 388 5.90 -19.37 -12.06
C THR A 388 5.84 -18.50 -10.79
N PRO A 389 6.71 -18.77 -9.79
CA PRO A 389 6.91 -17.82 -8.70
C PRO A 389 7.41 -16.49 -9.27
N ARG A 390 7.23 -15.40 -8.51
CA ARG A 390 7.77 -14.10 -8.94
C ARG A 390 9.27 -14.27 -9.04
N ASP A 391 9.86 -13.79 -10.13
CA ASP A 391 11.32 -13.75 -10.24
C ASP A 391 11.84 -12.65 -9.30
N PRO A 392 12.52 -13.00 -8.20
CA PRO A 392 13.09 -12.00 -7.32
C PRO A 392 14.26 -11.33 -8.06
N VAL A 393 14.48 -10.03 -7.82
CA VAL A 393 15.63 -9.35 -8.44
C VAL A 393 16.95 -9.89 -7.86
N ILE A 394 16.96 -10.23 -6.57
CA ILE A 394 18.08 -10.83 -5.84
C ILE A 394 17.84 -12.34 -5.73
N ALA A 395 18.87 -13.14 -6.03
CA ALA A 395 18.80 -14.61 -6.04
C ALA A 395 18.53 -15.21 -4.66
N ASP A 396 19.23 -14.72 -3.64
CA ASP A 396 19.02 -15.09 -2.24
C ASP A 396 19.05 -13.83 -1.38
N ASN A 397 17.91 -13.51 -0.74
CA ASN A 397 17.78 -12.33 0.13
C ASN A 397 17.96 -12.67 1.62
N THR A 398 18.49 -13.88 1.90
CA THR A 398 18.83 -14.39 3.23
C THR A 398 20.34 -14.39 3.49
N VAL A 399 21.17 -14.08 2.48
CA VAL A 399 22.64 -13.98 2.60
C VAL A 399 23.11 -12.55 2.90
N SER A 400 24.40 -12.39 3.22
CA SER A 400 25.04 -11.12 3.56
C SER A 400 25.16 -10.17 2.36
N LYS A 401 25.38 -8.85 2.59
CA LYS A 401 25.55 -7.85 1.53
C LYS A 401 26.69 -8.16 0.55
N SER A 402 27.72 -8.88 1.00
CA SER A 402 28.86 -9.26 0.16
C SER A 402 28.59 -10.49 -0.72
N GLU A 403 27.56 -11.27 -0.39
CA GLU A 403 27.23 -12.54 -1.06
C GLU A 403 26.01 -12.44 -1.99
N ILE A 404 25.34 -11.29 -2.02
CA ILE A 404 24.16 -11.12 -2.88
C ILE A 404 24.53 -11.11 -4.36
N GLU A 405 23.64 -11.69 -5.15
CA GLU A 405 23.71 -11.66 -6.60
C GLU A 405 22.34 -11.38 -7.22
N LEU A 406 22.35 -10.75 -8.39
CA LEU A 406 21.17 -10.62 -9.24
C LEU A 406 20.79 -11.99 -9.83
N THR A 407 19.49 -12.26 -9.97
CA THR A 407 19.03 -13.46 -10.71
C THR A 407 19.44 -13.40 -12.19
N PRO A 408 19.56 -14.55 -12.88
CA PRO A 408 19.88 -14.58 -14.31
C PRO A 408 18.92 -13.72 -15.16
N ASN A 409 17.63 -13.72 -14.81
CA ASN A 409 16.63 -12.93 -15.50
C ASN A 409 16.76 -11.44 -15.18
N ALA A 410 17.03 -11.06 -13.93
CA ALA A 410 17.36 -9.67 -13.58
C ALA A 410 18.59 -9.16 -14.33
N LYS A 411 19.68 -9.96 -14.38
CA LYS A 411 20.88 -9.64 -15.17
C LYS A 411 20.54 -9.41 -16.65
N LYS A 412 19.68 -10.25 -17.23
CA LYS A 412 19.22 -10.11 -18.62
C LYS A 412 18.42 -8.82 -18.85
N VAL A 413 17.48 -8.52 -17.96
CA VAL A 413 16.64 -7.31 -18.06
C VAL A 413 17.48 -6.05 -17.92
N PHE A 414 18.31 -5.94 -16.90
CA PHE A 414 19.16 -4.76 -16.70
C PHE A 414 20.21 -4.63 -17.79
N SER A 415 20.75 -5.74 -18.33
CA SER A 415 21.63 -5.70 -19.50
C SER A 415 20.92 -5.15 -20.73
N ALA A 416 19.67 -5.56 -20.98
CA ALA A 416 18.89 -5.05 -22.10
C ALA A 416 18.55 -3.55 -21.94
N LEU A 417 18.31 -3.10 -20.70
CA LEU A 417 18.17 -1.67 -20.41
C LEU A 417 19.48 -0.92 -20.65
N PHE A 418 20.61 -1.46 -20.21
CA PHE A 418 21.92 -0.87 -20.50
C PHE A 418 22.15 -0.73 -22.01
N ASP A 419 21.94 -1.81 -22.77
CA ASP A 419 22.15 -1.83 -24.23
C ASP A 419 21.23 -0.84 -24.96
N LYS A 420 20.03 -0.59 -24.43
CA LYS A 420 19.09 0.40 -24.96
C LYS A 420 19.59 1.84 -24.79
N PHE A 421 20.24 2.16 -23.68
CA PHE A 421 20.65 3.53 -23.34
C PHE A 421 22.13 3.82 -23.57
N ALA A 422 22.97 2.79 -23.74
CA ALA A 422 24.40 2.88 -23.99
C ALA A 422 24.79 2.19 -25.32
N PRO A 423 24.38 2.73 -26.49
CA PRO A 423 24.61 2.09 -27.78
C PRO A 423 26.09 1.96 -28.16
N THR A 424 26.97 2.75 -27.53
CA THR A 424 28.43 2.71 -27.76
C THR A 424 29.15 1.65 -26.91
N GLY A 425 28.43 0.94 -26.04
CA GLY A 425 28.95 -0.11 -25.16
C GLY A 425 29.38 0.37 -23.78
N ASN A 426 29.53 1.68 -23.56
CA ASN A 426 29.73 2.30 -22.24
C ASN A 426 28.76 3.48 -22.07
N MET A 427 28.20 3.66 -20.88
CA MET A 427 27.21 4.68 -20.60
C MET A 427 27.87 5.97 -20.11
N SER A 428 27.70 7.06 -20.85
CA SER A 428 28.10 8.40 -20.42
C SER A 428 27.16 8.96 -19.34
N THR A 429 27.59 10.03 -18.66
CA THR A 429 26.72 10.75 -17.69
C THR A 429 25.44 11.25 -18.35
N ASP A 430 25.51 11.72 -19.59
CA ASP A 430 24.36 12.25 -20.32
C ASP A 430 23.35 11.15 -20.69
N GLU A 431 23.83 9.98 -21.11
CA GLU A 431 22.99 8.80 -21.38
C GLU A 431 22.37 8.24 -20.09
N PHE A 432 23.11 8.25 -18.98
CA PHE A 432 22.57 7.84 -17.67
C PHE A 432 21.47 8.78 -17.20
N ILE A 433 21.59 10.10 -17.45
CA ILE A 433 20.52 11.07 -17.19
C ILE A 433 19.28 10.74 -18.02
N ASP A 434 19.43 10.42 -19.31
CA ASP A 434 18.31 10.01 -20.16
C ASP A 434 17.65 8.72 -19.67
N PHE A 435 18.44 7.76 -19.21
CA PHE A 435 17.95 6.56 -18.55
C PHE A 435 17.13 6.92 -17.29
N CYS A 436 17.65 7.79 -16.40
CA CYS A 436 16.89 8.25 -15.22
C CYS A 436 15.57 8.93 -15.60
N VAL A 437 15.57 9.79 -16.63
CA VAL A 437 14.34 10.42 -17.14
C VAL A 437 13.35 9.36 -17.62
N ALA A 438 13.83 8.33 -18.32
CA ALA A 438 12.99 7.23 -18.77
C ALA A 438 12.43 6.40 -17.59
N CYS A 439 13.12 6.36 -16.45
CA CYS A 439 12.61 5.83 -15.18
C CYS A 439 11.69 6.79 -14.41
N GLY A 440 11.29 7.92 -15.00
CA GLY A 440 10.37 8.89 -14.39
C GLY A 440 11.04 10.00 -13.58
N ALA A 441 12.37 10.08 -13.55
CA ALA A 441 13.06 11.19 -12.88
C ALA A 441 12.75 12.53 -13.56
N GLY A 442 12.45 13.56 -12.76
CA GLY A 442 12.03 14.88 -13.25
C GLY A 442 10.51 15.05 -13.38
N GLY A 443 9.72 14.00 -13.13
CA GLY A 443 8.26 14.05 -13.04
C GLY A 443 7.57 14.49 -14.34
N HIS A 444 6.43 15.17 -14.23
CA HIS A 444 5.63 15.66 -15.37
C HIS A 444 6.16 16.97 -15.97
N SER A 445 7.42 17.32 -15.73
CA SER A 445 8.04 18.52 -16.29
C SER A 445 8.10 18.47 -17.81
N THR A 446 7.93 19.60 -18.48
CA THR A 446 8.14 19.73 -19.94
C THR A 446 9.62 19.61 -20.34
N ALA A 447 10.53 19.76 -19.38
CA ALA A 447 11.99 19.59 -19.55
C ALA A 447 12.58 18.79 -18.37
N PRO A 448 12.29 17.48 -18.25
CA PRO A 448 12.63 16.67 -17.08
C PRO A 448 14.13 16.56 -16.85
N ARG A 449 14.92 16.53 -17.93
CA ARG A 449 16.39 16.50 -17.91
C ARG A 449 16.99 17.62 -17.04
N THR A 450 16.43 18.82 -17.10
CA THR A 450 16.92 20.00 -16.36
C THR A 450 16.73 19.92 -14.84
N LYS A 451 15.88 19.00 -14.36
CA LYS A 451 15.64 18.78 -12.93
C LYS A 451 16.67 17.83 -12.31
N ILE A 452 17.42 17.10 -13.11
CA ILE A 452 18.43 16.15 -12.65
C ILE A 452 19.78 16.87 -12.60
N LYS A 453 20.31 17.08 -11.40
CA LYS A 453 21.62 17.70 -11.20
C LYS A 453 22.71 16.70 -11.57
N ALA A 454 23.62 17.08 -12.47
CA ALA A 454 24.76 16.25 -12.86
C ALA A 454 25.62 15.82 -11.65
N SER A 455 25.72 16.66 -10.61
CA SER A 455 26.43 16.31 -9.37
C SER A 455 25.87 15.06 -8.69
N LYS A 456 24.54 14.85 -8.70
CA LYS A 456 23.91 13.65 -8.12
C LYS A 456 24.26 12.39 -8.89
N VAL A 457 24.41 12.50 -10.21
CA VAL A 457 24.83 11.38 -11.05
C VAL A 457 26.31 11.07 -10.82
N GLN A 458 27.14 12.10 -10.63
CA GLN A 458 28.54 11.92 -10.25
C GLN A 458 28.70 11.24 -8.89
N ASP A 459 27.82 11.51 -7.93
CA ASP A 459 27.81 10.81 -6.65
C ASP A 459 27.52 9.31 -6.83
N ILE A 460 26.55 8.94 -7.69
CA ILE A 460 26.28 7.53 -8.04
C ILE A 460 27.50 6.89 -8.70
N PHE A 461 28.13 7.59 -9.65
CA PHE A 461 29.28 7.08 -10.40
C PHE A 461 30.52 6.91 -9.51
N ARG A 462 30.60 7.60 -8.36
CA ARG A 462 31.74 7.50 -7.42
C ARG A 462 31.85 6.13 -6.78
N ASP A 463 30.72 5.46 -6.56
CA ASP A 463 30.65 4.14 -5.93
C ASP A 463 30.90 3.01 -6.95
N GLU A 464 31.10 3.36 -8.23
CA GLU A 464 31.16 2.42 -9.35
C GLU A 464 32.53 2.41 -10.06
N LYS A 465 32.86 1.27 -10.67
CA LYS A 465 34.10 1.10 -11.44
C LYS A 465 33.95 1.67 -12.85
N LEU A 466 34.44 2.89 -13.07
CA LEU A 466 34.36 3.55 -14.38
C LEU A 466 35.52 3.15 -15.31
N THR A 467 35.30 3.32 -16.60
CA THR A 467 36.37 3.26 -17.63
C THR A 467 37.34 4.44 -17.49
N GLU A 468 38.50 4.38 -18.16
CA GLU A 468 39.50 5.47 -18.15
C GLU A 468 38.92 6.83 -18.61
N ASN A 469 37.88 6.80 -19.46
CA ASN A 469 37.19 7.98 -19.98
C ASN A 469 36.03 8.44 -19.07
N GLY A 470 35.86 7.86 -17.89
CA GLY A 470 34.80 8.22 -16.94
C GLY A 470 33.39 7.72 -17.31
N MET A 471 33.27 6.79 -18.27
CA MET A 471 32.00 6.18 -18.65
C MET A 471 31.74 4.89 -17.85
N MET A 472 30.48 4.58 -17.58
CA MET A 472 30.03 3.42 -16.82
C MET A 472 29.93 2.17 -17.72
N PRO A 473 30.70 1.10 -17.46
CA PRO A 473 30.56 -0.16 -18.16
C PRO A 473 29.32 -0.96 -17.69
N LYS A 474 28.92 -1.96 -18.47
CA LYS A 474 27.74 -2.80 -18.18
C LYS A 474 27.80 -3.44 -16.79
N ASP A 475 28.95 -3.99 -16.40
CA ASP A 475 29.10 -4.66 -15.10
C ASP A 475 28.87 -3.70 -13.91
N SER A 476 29.29 -2.44 -14.04
CA SER A 476 29.01 -1.40 -13.04
C SER A 476 27.55 -0.97 -13.02
N PHE A 477 26.88 -0.96 -14.17
CA PHE A 477 25.44 -0.73 -14.19
C PHE A 477 24.65 -1.86 -13.52
N LEU A 478 25.09 -3.11 -13.68
CA LEU A 478 24.53 -4.25 -12.97
C LEU A 478 24.81 -4.18 -11.46
N HIS A 479 26.01 -3.76 -11.06
CA HIS A 479 26.36 -3.54 -9.65
C HIS A 479 25.52 -2.40 -9.04
N PHE A 480 25.34 -1.30 -9.75
CA PHE A 480 24.44 -0.21 -9.36
C PHE A 480 23.04 -0.74 -9.05
N TYR A 481 22.45 -1.55 -9.93
CA TYR A 481 21.12 -2.14 -9.69
C TYR A 481 21.10 -3.18 -8.57
N LEU A 482 22.17 -3.96 -8.38
CA LEU A 482 22.31 -4.87 -7.24
C LEU A 482 22.27 -4.09 -5.92
N MET A 483 23.04 -3.00 -5.81
CA MET A 483 23.05 -2.14 -4.63
C MET A 483 21.76 -1.33 -4.47
N ALA A 484 21.18 -0.83 -5.56
CA ALA A 484 19.90 -0.13 -5.54
C ALA A 484 18.77 -1.06 -5.06
N THR A 485 18.77 -2.31 -5.48
CA THR A 485 17.77 -3.30 -5.04
C THR A 485 17.91 -3.61 -3.55
N TRP A 486 19.15 -3.68 -3.07
CA TRP A 486 19.45 -3.86 -1.65
C TRP A 486 18.95 -2.69 -0.78
N ASN A 487 19.17 -1.46 -1.26
CA ASN A 487 18.84 -0.25 -0.52
C ASN A 487 17.37 0.17 -0.66
N SER A 488 16.74 -0.10 -1.81
CA SER A 488 15.35 0.26 -2.09
C SER A 488 14.75 -0.61 -3.20
N HIS A 489 14.13 -1.72 -2.80
CA HIS A 489 13.43 -2.61 -3.73
C HIS A 489 12.30 -1.88 -4.48
N SER A 490 11.57 -0.97 -3.82
CA SER A 490 10.48 -0.21 -4.41
C SER A 490 10.95 0.75 -5.53
N THR A 491 12.14 1.35 -5.38
CA THR A 491 12.76 2.19 -6.42
C THR A 491 13.04 1.37 -7.67
N VAL A 492 13.71 0.21 -7.53
CA VAL A 492 14.04 -0.64 -8.68
C VAL A 492 12.78 -1.17 -9.36
N ARG A 493 11.76 -1.55 -8.59
CA ARG A 493 10.46 -1.97 -9.13
C ARG A 493 9.75 -0.83 -9.88
N ARG A 494 9.86 0.41 -9.41
CA ARG A 494 9.33 1.58 -10.12
C ARG A 494 10.04 1.79 -11.45
N ASP A 495 11.36 1.70 -11.48
CA ASP A 495 12.15 1.86 -12.70
C ASP A 495 11.79 0.79 -13.74
N LEU A 496 11.67 -0.47 -13.31
CA LEU A 496 11.18 -1.58 -14.13
C LEU A 496 9.78 -1.32 -14.69
N ARG A 497 8.83 -0.83 -13.87
CA ARG A 497 7.47 -0.49 -14.34
C ARG A 497 7.46 0.63 -15.38
N HIS A 498 8.32 1.64 -15.24
CA HIS A 498 8.47 2.69 -16.26
C HIS A 498 8.96 2.13 -17.60
N HIS A 499 9.80 1.11 -17.55
CA HIS A 499 10.23 0.35 -18.72
C HIS A 499 9.30 -0.78 -19.14
N LYS A 500 8.07 -0.80 -18.60
CA LYS A 500 7.06 -1.79 -18.95
C LYS A 500 7.52 -3.21 -18.61
N PHE A 501 8.21 -3.43 -17.50
CA PHE A 501 8.42 -4.77 -16.94
C PHE A 501 7.40 -5.05 -15.82
N SER A 502 6.92 -6.28 -15.74
CA SER A 502 6.10 -6.79 -14.64
C SER A 502 6.96 -7.34 -13.49
N ASP A 503 6.30 -7.72 -12.39
CA ASP A 503 6.97 -8.15 -11.16
C ASP A 503 7.72 -9.50 -11.29
N ASP A 504 7.46 -10.24 -12.35
CA ASP A 504 8.16 -11.46 -12.79
C ASP A 504 9.32 -11.18 -13.76
N LEU A 505 9.70 -9.90 -13.93
CA LEU A 505 10.78 -9.45 -14.83
C LEU A 505 10.51 -9.71 -16.32
N LEU A 506 9.24 -9.94 -16.69
CA LEU A 506 8.81 -10.05 -18.08
C LEU A 506 8.33 -8.70 -18.61
N HIS A 507 8.46 -8.46 -19.91
CA HIS A 507 7.99 -7.22 -20.53
C HIS A 507 6.45 -7.24 -20.65
N GLN A 508 5.79 -6.17 -20.23
CA GLN A 508 4.35 -5.88 -20.35
C GLN A 508 4.00 -5.80 -21.84
N GLY A 509 3.64 -6.95 -22.37
CA GLY A 509 3.03 -7.18 -23.68
C GLY A 509 2.22 -8.47 -23.62
N THR A 510 1.62 -8.85 -24.74
CA THR A 510 0.89 -10.11 -24.89
C THR A 510 1.74 -11.28 -24.41
N PRO A 511 1.29 -12.07 -23.42
CA PRO A 511 2.04 -13.22 -22.93
C PRO A 511 2.19 -14.25 -24.05
N THR A 512 3.40 -14.79 -24.18
CA THR A 512 3.64 -15.88 -25.13
C THR A 512 3.07 -17.20 -24.59
N PRO A 513 2.68 -18.17 -25.44
CA PRO A 513 2.19 -19.47 -24.99
C PRO A 513 3.17 -20.28 -24.14
N ALA A 514 4.46 -19.89 -24.07
CA ALA A 514 5.44 -20.50 -23.19
C ALA A 514 5.39 -19.97 -21.74
N GLU A 515 4.67 -18.86 -21.51
CA GLU A 515 4.60 -18.19 -20.20
C GLU A 515 3.41 -18.62 -19.36
N TYR A 516 2.42 -19.31 -19.94
CA TYR A 516 1.22 -19.75 -19.25
C TYR A 516 0.78 -21.14 -19.68
N ASP A 517 0.04 -21.81 -18.79
CA ASP A 517 -0.61 -23.07 -19.09
C ASP A 517 -2.13 -22.88 -19.20
N LEU A 518 -2.74 -23.58 -20.16
CA LEU A 518 -4.18 -23.65 -20.29
C LEU A 518 -4.67 -24.98 -19.71
N VAL A 519 -5.35 -24.91 -18.58
CA VAL A 519 -5.92 -26.07 -17.87
C VAL A 519 -7.43 -25.91 -17.82
N ASP A 520 -8.17 -26.99 -18.04
CA ASP A 520 -9.62 -26.96 -17.90
C ASP A 520 -9.97 -26.73 -16.42
N VAL A 521 -10.57 -25.56 -16.15
CA VAL A 521 -10.96 -25.16 -14.79
C VAL A 521 -11.98 -26.11 -14.18
N ASP A 522 -12.75 -26.84 -15.00
CA ASP A 522 -13.73 -27.82 -14.51
C ASP A 522 -13.08 -29.08 -13.91
N GLU A 523 -11.81 -29.35 -14.23
CA GLU A 523 -11.11 -30.56 -13.74
C GLU A 523 -10.64 -30.44 -12.29
N PHE A 524 -10.37 -29.23 -11.80
CA PHE A 524 -9.72 -29.03 -10.50
C PHE A 524 -10.32 -27.91 -9.63
N LEU A 525 -11.10 -26.98 -10.18
CA LEU A 525 -11.77 -25.97 -9.35
C LEU A 525 -13.11 -26.49 -8.81
N PRO A 526 -13.49 -26.11 -7.56
CA PRO A 526 -14.85 -26.29 -7.08
C PRO A 526 -15.88 -25.63 -8.01
N ALA A 527 -17.08 -26.20 -8.10
CA ALA A 527 -18.12 -25.78 -9.05
C ALA A 527 -18.37 -24.25 -9.06
N LEU A 528 -18.53 -23.63 -7.89
CA LEU A 528 -18.73 -22.18 -7.78
C LEU A 528 -17.55 -21.38 -8.38
N CYS A 529 -16.32 -21.82 -8.13
CA CYS A 529 -15.12 -21.18 -8.66
C CYS A 529 -15.01 -21.34 -10.17
N ALA A 530 -15.29 -22.54 -10.68
CA ALA A 530 -15.29 -22.81 -12.11
C ALA A 530 -16.36 -21.99 -12.84
N ASP A 531 -17.54 -21.84 -12.26
CA ASP A 531 -18.63 -21.02 -12.81
C ASP A 531 -18.32 -19.52 -12.74
N ALA A 532 -17.71 -19.05 -11.65
CA ALA A 532 -17.37 -17.65 -11.47
C ALA A 532 -16.44 -17.12 -12.56
N VAL A 533 -15.45 -17.91 -12.99
CA VAL A 533 -14.52 -17.56 -14.08
C VAL A 533 -15.23 -17.48 -15.44
N LYS A 534 -16.38 -18.12 -15.60
CA LYS A 534 -17.18 -18.17 -16.84
C LYS A 534 -18.28 -17.12 -16.90
N TRP A 535 -18.50 -16.34 -15.85
CA TRP A 535 -19.56 -15.35 -15.84
C TRP A 535 -19.28 -14.20 -16.79
N HIS A 536 -20.31 -13.85 -17.57
CA HIS A 536 -20.26 -12.76 -18.55
C HIS A 536 -19.83 -11.43 -17.93
N THR A 537 -20.33 -11.10 -16.73
CA THR A 537 -19.96 -9.87 -16.01
C THR A 537 -18.49 -9.83 -15.65
N PHE A 538 -17.94 -10.93 -15.13
CA PHE A 538 -16.51 -11.08 -14.83
C PHE A 538 -15.66 -10.98 -16.09
N GLN A 539 -15.96 -11.78 -17.11
CA GLN A 539 -15.17 -11.83 -18.34
C GLN A 539 -15.13 -10.46 -19.04
N ARG A 540 -16.28 -9.76 -19.09
CA ARG A 540 -16.37 -8.41 -19.65
C ARG A 540 -15.53 -7.43 -18.83
N LYS A 541 -15.71 -7.38 -17.50
CA LYS A 541 -15.00 -6.42 -16.64
C LYS A 541 -13.49 -6.65 -16.68
N LEU A 542 -13.06 -7.92 -16.67
CA LEU A 542 -11.65 -8.29 -16.80
C LEU A 542 -11.10 -7.72 -18.12
N LEU A 543 -11.77 -7.97 -19.25
CA LEU A 543 -11.32 -7.48 -20.54
C LEU A 543 -11.30 -5.94 -20.64
N THR A 544 -12.23 -5.24 -19.97
CA THR A 544 -12.36 -3.77 -20.07
C THR A 544 -11.56 -2.96 -19.05
N GLU A 545 -11.36 -3.47 -17.84
CA GLU A 545 -10.79 -2.71 -16.71
C GLU A 545 -9.43 -3.24 -16.23
N SER A 546 -8.89 -4.31 -16.82
CA SER A 546 -7.60 -4.89 -16.42
C SER A 546 -6.48 -4.73 -17.44
N SER A 547 -6.38 -3.57 -18.09
CA SER A 547 -5.35 -3.30 -19.12
C SER A 547 -3.90 -3.47 -18.63
N THR A 548 -3.66 -3.52 -17.32
CA THR A 548 -2.35 -3.76 -16.72
C THR A 548 -2.09 -5.24 -16.39
N CYS A 549 -3.13 -6.08 -16.35
CA CYS A 549 -3.00 -7.49 -16.03
C CYS A 549 -2.64 -8.29 -17.29
N ARG A 550 -1.38 -8.73 -17.38
CA ARG A 550 -0.89 -9.56 -18.50
C ARG A 550 -1.65 -10.88 -18.64
N MET A 551 -2.07 -11.45 -17.52
CA MET A 551 -2.75 -12.76 -17.47
C MET A 551 -4.25 -12.67 -17.73
N ALA A 552 -4.81 -11.48 -18.01
CA ALA A 552 -6.24 -11.30 -18.25
C ALA A 552 -6.77 -12.21 -19.38
N VAL A 553 -6.13 -12.20 -20.56
CA VAL A 553 -6.56 -13.04 -21.69
C VAL A 553 -6.35 -14.53 -21.39
N PRO A 554 -5.20 -14.99 -20.87
CA PRO A 554 -5.05 -16.38 -20.43
C PRO A 554 -6.09 -16.86 -19.40
N ILE A 555 -6.46 -16.02 -18.41
CA ILE A 555 -7.57 -16.32 -17.47
C ILE A 555 -8.90 -16.51 -18.21
N LEU A 556 -9.15 -15.72 -19.27
CA LEU A 556 -10.35 -15.89 -20.09
C LEU A 556 -10.30 -17.18 -20.93
N LEU A 557 -9.14 -17.53 -21.49
CA LEU A 557 -8.98 -18.71 -22.33
C LEU A 557 -9.25 -20.02 -21.57
N VAL A 558 -8.86 -20.11 -20.29
CA VAL A 558 -9.19 -21.31 -19.49
C VAL A 558 -10.68 -21.51 -19.28
N SER A 559 -11.49 -20.45 -19.40
CA SER A 559 -12.96 -20.54 -19.26
C SER A 559 -13.66 -21.22 -20.44
N CYS A 560 -12.98 -21.38 -21.58
CA CYS A 560 -13.54 -22.01 -22.78
C CYS A 560 -12.95 -23.38 -23.11
N LEU A 561 -12.24 -24.01 -22.18
CA LEU A 561 -11.76 -25.38 -22.31
C LEU A 561 -12.84 -26.39 -21.88
N GLY A 562 -12.56 -27.67 -22.13
CA GLY A 562 -13.40 -28.80 -21.71
C GLY A 562 -14.51 -29.18 -22.68
N VAL A 563 -15.38 -30.09 -22.24
CA VAL A 563 -16.46 -30.70 -23.06
C VAL A 563 -17.46 -29.67 -23.61
N LYS A 564 -17.72 -28.59 -22.86
CA LYS A 564 -18.58 -27.47 -23.29
C LYS A 564 -17.80 -26.30 -23.90
N GLY A 565 -16.54 -26.53 -24.28
CA GLY A 565 -15.64 -25.48 -24.75
C GLY A 565 -16.17 -24.72 -25.97
N ILE A 566 -16.96 -25.38 -26.82
CA ILE A 566 -17.57 -24.79 -28.02
C ILE A 566 -18.53 -23.64 -27.66
N GLU A 567 -19.60 -23.91 -26.92
CA GLU A 567 -20.59 -22.89 -26.51
C GLU A 567 -19.91 -21.74 -25.74
N ARG A 568 -18.98 -22.10 -24.86
CA ARG A 568 -18.23 -21.13 -24.03
C ARG A 568 -17.31 -20.25 -24.87
N SER A 569 -16.62 -20.82 -25.86
CA SER A 569 -15.77 -20.06 -26.78
C SER A 569 -16.60 -19.06 -27.58
N VAL A 570 -17.79 -19.45 -28.06
CA VAL A 570 -18.70 -18.54 -28.77
C VAL A 570 -19.21 -17.41 -27.85
N ASN A 571 -19.56 -17.73 -26.61
CA ASN A 571 -19.96 -16.72 -25.62
C ASN A 571 -18.83 -15.74 -25.30
N LEU A 572 -17.60 -16.24 -25.17
CA LEU A 572 -16.42 -15.41 -24.93
C LEU A 572 -16.09 -14.48 -26.10
N LEU A 573 -16.30 -14.94 -27.34
CA LEU A 573 -16.20 -14.10 -28.54
C LEU A 573 -17.23 -12.97 -28.52
N ARG A 574 -18.48 -13.25 -28.11
CA ARG A 574 -19.51 -12.22 -27.92
C ARG A 574 -19.13 -11.20 -26.86
N VAL A 575 -18.56 -11.66 -25.74
CA VAL A 575 -18.02 -10.77 -24.68
C VAL A 575 -16.95 -9.83 -25.25
N ALA A 576 -16.03 -10.34 -26.07
CA ALA A 576 -14.97 -9.53 -26.67
C ALA A 576 -15.53 -8.42 -27.58
N VAL A 577 -16.50 -8.76 -28.43
CA VAL A 577 -17.14 -7.77 -29.32
C VAL A 577 -17.98 -6.76 -28.54
N GLU A 578 -18.70 -7.21 -27.51
CA GLU A 578 -19.48 -6.34 -26.63
C GLU A 578 -18.58 -5.37 -25.83
N ALA A 579 -17.45 -5.86 -25.33
CA ALA A 579 -16.46 -5.06 -24.62
C ALA A 579 -15.94 -3.93 -25.52
N LEU A 580 -15.58 -4.23 -26.77
CA LEU A 580 -15.17 -3.23 -27.76
C LEU A 580 -16.30 -2.22 -28.07
N ALA A 581 -17.54 -2.69 -28.18
CA ALA A 581 -18.70 -1.85 -28.43
C ALA A 581 -18.98 -0.84 -27.30
N LYS A 582 -18.84 -1.29 -26.05
CA LYS A 582 -19.14 -0.52 -24.83
C LYS A 582 -17.95 0.28 -24.31
N ALA A 583 -16.72 0.00 -24.74
CA ALA A 583 -15.52 0.72 -24.32
C ALA A 583 -15.66 2.24 -24.54
N ARG A 584 -15.38 3.01 -23.48
CA ARG A 584 -15.25 4.48 -23.54
C ARG A 584 -13.90 4.88 -24.14
N ASN A 585 -12.84 4.18 -23.74
CA ASN A 585 -11.51 4.29 -24.29
C ASN A 585 -11.14 2.98 -24.99
N VAL A 586 -11.07 3.00 -26.31
CA VAL A 586 -10.83 1.81 -27.12
C VAL A 586 -9.39 1.30 -26.92
N GLU A 587 -8.40 2.18 -26.81
CA GLU A 587 -6.99 1.76 -26.73
C GLU A 587 -6.72 0.86 -25.52
N GLY A 588 -7.42 1.08 -24.40
CA GLY A 588 -7.24 0.25 -23.19
C GLY A 588 -7.77 -1.18 -23.31
N VAL A 589 -8.69 -1.44 -24.24
CA VAL A 589 -9.38 -2.74 -24.43
C VAL A 589 -8.94 -3.43 -25.72
N PHE A 590 -8.36 -2.67 -26.66
CA PHE A 590 -8.05 -3.11 -28.01
C PHE A 590 -7.11 -4.31 -28.04
N ASP A 591 -5.95 -4.24 -27.37
CA ASP A 591 -4.94 -5.30 -27.43
C ASP A 591 -5.46 -6.60 -26.81
N GLY A 592 -6.18 -6.52 -25.68
CA GLY A 592 -6.80 -7.68 -25.05
C GLY A 592 -7.88 -8.33 -25.92
N VAL A 593 -8.72 -7.54 -26.61
CA VAL A 593 -9.72 -8.07 -27.55
C VAL A 593 -9.06 -8.74 -28.74
N VAL A 594 -8.05 -8.10 -29.34
CA VAL A 594 -7.32 -8.68 -30.49
C VAL A 594 -6.67 -9.99 -30.11
N ASP A 595 -5.97 -10.03 -28.96
CA ASP A 595 -5.30 -11.23 -28.47
C ASP A 595 -6.29 -12.36 -28.16
N LEU A 596 -7.39 -12.06 -27.46
CA LEU A 596 -8.43 -13.04 -27.18
C LEU A 596 -9.06 -13.61 -28.45
N LEU A 597 -9.47 -12.76 -29.38
CA LEU A 597 -10.05 -13.18 -30.66
C LEU A 597 -9.04 -13.99 -31.47
N PHE A 598 -7.77 -13.58 -31.50
CA PHE A 598 -6.72 -14.30 -32.21
C PHE A 598 -6.55 -15.72 -31.67
N ASN A 599 -6.48 -15.91 -30.36
CA ASN A 599 -6.32 -17.23 -29.76
C ASN A 599 -7.55 -18.12 -30.01
N VAL A 600 -8.76 -17.62 -29.75
CA VAL A 600 -10.00 -18.41 -29.87
C VAL A 600 -10.35 -18.77 -31.32
N LEU A 601 -10.10 -17.86 -32.28
CA LEU A 601 -10.38 -18.12 -33.69
C LEU A 601 -9.38 -19.08 -34.34
N ASN A 602 -8.14 -19.16 -33.82
CA ASN A 602 -7.11 -20.06 -34.34
C ASN A 602 -7.11 -21.46 -33.70
N MET A 603 -7.98 -21.72 -32.73
CA MET A 603 -8.20 -23.08 -32.21
C MET A 603 -8.58 -24.02 -33.36
N LYS A 604 -7.78 -25.08 -33.57
CA LYS A 604 -7.95 -26.05 -34.64
C LYS A 604 -8.82 -27.21 -34.15
N ASP A 605 -10.12 -27.07 -34.34
CA ASP A 605 -11.13 -28.07 -34.04
C ASP A 605 -12.29 -27.97 -35.05
N ASP A 606 -13.22 -28.92 -34.97
CA ASP A 606 -14.36 -29.03 -35.91
C ASP A 606 -15.31 -27.80 -35.91
N HIS A 607 -15.15 -26.89 -34.94
CA HIS A 607 -16.01 -25.71 -34.76
C HIS A 607 -15.32 -24.38 -35.11
N GLN A 608 -14.11 -24.42 -35.68
CA GLN A 608 -13.38 -23.22 -36.09
C GLN A 608 -14.19 -22.34 -37.06
N GLU A 609 -14.89 -22.94 -38.04
CA GLU A 609 -15.71 -22.22 -39.00
C GLU A 609 -16.93 -21.54 -38.34
N GLU A 610 -17.56 -22.18 -37.36
CA GLU A 610 -18.69 -21.63 -36.59
C GLU A 610 -18.26 -20.40 -35.77
N ARG A 611 -17.08 -20.45 -35.14
CA ARG A 611 -16.51 -19.32 -34.40
C ARG A 611 -16.19 -18.15 -35.32
N LEU A 612 -15.57 -18.41 -36.47
CA LEU A 612 -15.29 -17.40 -37.51
C LEU A 612 -16.59 -16.73 -38.00
N ARG A 613 -17.61 -17.53 -38.33
CA ARG A 613 -18.92 -17.03 -38.75
C ARG A 613 -19.56 -16.16 -37.67
N THR A 614 -19.53 -16.58 -36.41
CA THR A 614 -20.13 -15.81 -35.32
C THR A 614 -19.42 -14.48 -35.10
N VAL A 615 -18.09 -14.46 -35.05
CA VAL A 615 -17.34 -13.21 -34.81
C VAL A 615 -17.49 -12.21 -35.95
N PHE A 616 -17.48 -12.65 -37.20
CA PHE A 616 -17.49 -11.73 -38.33
C PHE A 616 -18.89 -11.37 -38.80
N LEU A 617 -19.82 -12.33 -38.81
CA LEU A 617 -21.12 -12.22 -39.50
C LEU A 617 -22.34 -12.27 -38.59
N ASP A 618 -22.19 -12.48 -37.27
CA ASP A 618 -23.35 -12.44 -36.36
C ASP A 618 -24.13 -11.13 -36.52
N ALA A 619 -25.45 -11.25 -36.66
CA ALA A 619 -26.31 -10.13 -37.04
C ALA A 619 -26.31 -9.03 -35.98
N GLU A 620 -26.20 -9.38 -34.70
CA GLU A 620 -26.28 -8.43 -33.58
C GLU A 620 -24.92 -8.06 -33.02
N GLN A 621 -23.99 -9.01 -32.98
CA GLN A 621 -22.69 -8.90 -32.30
C GLN A 621 -21.49 -9.24 -33.20
N GLY A 622 -21.65 -9.31 -34.53
CA GLY A 622 -20.54 -9.51 -35.45
C GLY A 622 -19.71 -8.24 -35.67
N LEU A 623 -18.39 -8.35 -35.81
CA LEU A 623 -17.46 -7.23 -36.04
C LEU A 623 -17.85 -6.39 -37.26
N ILE A 624 -18.19 -7.04 -38.38
CA ILE A 624 -18.53 -6.36 -39.64
C ILE A 624 -19.88 -5.65 -39.50
N GLY A 625 -20.90 -6.33 -38.97
CA GLY A 625 -22.22 -5.74 -38.75
C GLY A 625 -22.19 -4.57 -37.75
N CYS A 626 -21.45 -4.72 -36.66
CA CYS A 626 -21.23 -3.66 -35.67
C CYS A 626 -20.52 -2.44 -36.23
N ALA A 627 -19.55 -2.63 -37.13
CA ALA A 627 -18.88 -1.54 -37.82
C ALA A 627 -19.84 -0.82 -38.79
N LEU A 628 -20.61 -1.58 -39.58
CA LEU A 628 -21.54 -1.03 -40.59
C LEU A 628 -22.68 -0.22 -39.96
N ARG A 629 -23.26 -0.70 -38.85
CA ARG A 629 -24.30 0.05 -38.13
C ARG A 629 -23.80 1.39 -37.62
N ARG A 630 -22.53 1.44 -37.18
CA ARG A 630 -21.91 2.67 -36.68
C ARG A 630 -21.46 3.61 -37.78
N SER A 631 -21.01 3.08 -38.93
CA SER A 631 -20.67 3.91 -40.09
C SER A 631 -21.88 4.64 -40.65
N ASN A 632 -23.06 4.01 -40.58
CA ASN A 632 -24.32 4.58 -41.06
C ASN A 632 -24.98 5.54 -40.05
N TYR A 633 -24.41 5.70 -38.85
CA TYR A 633 -24.92 6.62 -37.84
C TYR A 633 -24.56 8.07 -38.22
N VAL A 634 -25.35 8.66 -39.10
CA VAL A 634 -25.24 10.05 -39.54
C VAL A 634 -26.51 10.79 -39.11
N GLY A 635 -26.41 11.64 -38.07
CA GLY A 635 -27.42 12.70 -37.88
C GLY A 635 -27.71 13.14 -36.43
N GLN A 636 -27.69 14.47 -36.27
CA GLN A 636 -28.37 15.35 -35.30
C GLN A 636 -27.69 15.84 -34.02
N TYR A 637 -26.58 15.28 -33.55
CA TYR A 637 -25.84 15.87 -32.41
C TYR A 637 -24.32 15.83 -32.62
N SER A 638 -23.58 16.65 -31.87
CA SER A 638 -22.13 16.90 -31.92
C SER A 638 -21.21 15.66 -31.72
N THR A 639 -21.75 14.44 -31.79
CA THR A 639 -21.09 13.16 -31.49
C THR A 639 -20.53 12.41 -32.72
N GLY A 640 -20.61 12.98 -33.93
CA GLY A 640 -20.14 12.33 -35.17
C GLY A 640 -18.69 11.80 -35.11
N ALA A 641 -17.78 12.53 -34.44
CA ALA A 641 -16.41 12.10 -34.24
C ALA A 641 -16.28 10.80 -33.40
N SER A 642 -17.21 10.55 -32.47
CA SER A 642 -17.23 9.34 -31.66
C SER A 642 -17.67 8.11 -32.45
N SER A 643 -18.60 8.26 -33.41
CA SER A 643 -19.06 7.14 -34.22
C SER A 643 -18.00 6.70 -35.24
N THR A 644 -17.31 7.65 -35.86
CA THR A 644 -16.19 7.41 -36.77
C THR A 644 -15.04 6.70 -36.04
N ARG A 645 -14.66 7.17 -34.84
CA ARG A 645 -13.63 6.51 -34.01
C ARG A 645 -13.99 5.07 -33.69
N LYS A 646 -15.23 4.81 -33.25
CA LYS A 646 -15.67 3.44 -32.95
C LYS A 646 -15.67 2.55 -34.20
N THR A 647 -16.18 3.05 -35.33
CA THR A 647 -16.15 2.33 -36.62
C THR A 647 -14.72 1.94 -37.00
N PHE A 648 -13.79 2.90 -36.91
CA PHE A 648 -12.37 2.65 -37.14
C PHE A 648 -11.80 1.60 -36.19
N SER A 649 -12.21 1.56 -34.92
CA SER A 649 -11.77 0.54 -33.96
C SER A 649 -12.12 -0.88 -34.39
N PHE A 650 -13.35 -1.13 -34.85
CA PHE A 650 -13.75 -2.44 -35.37
C PHE A 650 -12.92 -2.81 -36.61
N ILE A 651 -12.73 -1.87 -37.53
CA ILE A 651 -11.92 -2.09 -38.73
C ILE A 651 -10.47 -2.42 -38.36
N ARG A 652 -9.90 -1.71 -37.37
CA ARG A 652 -8.54 -1.93 -36.87
C ARG A 652 -8.38 -3.30 -36.20
N VAL A 653 -9.40 -3.80 -35.49
CA VAL A 653 -9.40 -5.18 -34.96
C VAL A 653 -9.37 -6.19 -36.11
N VAL A 654 -10.25 -6.05 -37.10
CA VAL A 654 -10.25 -6.93 -38.28
C VAL A 654 -8.90 -6.89 -38.99
N ALA A 655 -8.31 -5.70 -39.17
CA ALA A 655 -7.00 -5.55 -39.80
C ALA A 655 -5.88 -6.24 -39.03
N ARG A 656 -5.87 -6.17 -37.68
CA ARG A 656 -4.88 -6.88 -36.86
C ARG A 656 -5.06 -8.40 -36.91
N LEU A 657 -6.28 -8.90 -37.02
CA LEU A 657 -6.55 -10.34 -37.12
C LEU A 657 -6.06 -10.96 -38.45
N LEU A 658 -5.82 -10.15 -39.50
CA LEU A 658 -5.27 -10.62 -40.79
C LEU A 658 -3.87 -11.22 -40.71
N HIS A 659 -3.16 -11.06 -39.58
CA HIS A 659 -1.90 -11.75 -39.33
C HIS A 659 -2.07 -13.27 -39.25
N SER A 660 -3.27 -13.79 -38.96
CA SER A 660 -3.58 -15.23 -39.06
C SER A 660 -3.94 -15.63 -40.49
N ASP A 661 -3.32 -16.70 -41.00
CA ASP A 661 -3.64 -17.26 -42.31
C ASP A 661 -5.07 -17.83 -42.35
N THR A 662 -5.50 -18.53 -41.29
CA THR A 662 -6.87 -19.06 -41.16
C THR A 662 -7.93 -17.96 -41.26
N ILE A 663 -7.73 -16.86 -40.53
CA ILE A 663 -8.68 -15.73 -40.55
C ILE A 663 -8.66 -15.05 -41.93
N ARG A 664 -7.48 -14.90 -42.53
CA ARG A 664 -7.32 -14.29 -43.86
C ARG A 664 -8.04 -15.11 -44.93
N GLU A 665 -7.87 -16.43 -44.93
CA GLU A 665 -8.56 -17.34 -45.85
C GLU A 665 -10.07 -17.26 -45.70
N TYR A 666 -10.58 -17.29 -44.47
CA TYR A 666 -12.01 -17.13 -44.21
C TYR A 666 -12.56 -15.79 -44.72
N LEU A 667 -11.87 -14.68 -44.42
CA LEU A 667 -12.29 -13.36 -44.90
C LEU A 667 -12.32 -13.26 -46.43
N LEU A 668 -11.44 -13.95 -47.15
CA LEU A 668 -11.50 -14.00 -48.62
C LEU A 668 -12.79 -14.64 -49.15
N THR A 669 -13.34 -15.63 -48.43
CA THR A 669 -14.62 -16.27 -48.79
C THR A 669 -15.82 -15.33 -48.61
N ILE A 670 -15.74 -14.39 -47.66
CA ILE A 670 -16.81 -13.42 -47.33
C ILE A 670 -16.47 -11.99 -47.78
N ARG A 671 -15.74 -11.86 -48.89
CA ARG A 671 -15.32 -10.56 -49.46
C ARG A 671 -16.46 -9.56 -49.69
N PRO A 672 -17.64 -9.95 -50.23
CA PRO A 672 -18.75 -9.02 -50.42
C PRO A 672 -19.21 -8.33 -49.13
N GLN A 673 -19.09 -9.01 -47.98
CA GLN A 673 -19.62 -8.57 -46.70
C GLN A 673 -18.78 -7.47 -46.05
N TRP A 674 -17.46 -7.44 -46.25
CA TRP A 674 -16.56 -6.44 -45.65
C TRP A 674 -15.95 -5.44 -46.63
N ARG A 675 -16.15 -5.59 -47.96
CA ARG A 675 -15.56 -4.69 -48.98
C ARG A 675 -15.84 -3.20 -48.71
N TRP A 676 -17.01 -2.88 -48.14
CA TRP A 676 -17.38 -1.51 -47.78
C TRP A 676 -16.42 -0.87 -46.77
N MET A 677 -15.78 -1.64 -45.88
CA MET A 677 -14.84 -1.15 -44.87
C MET A 677 -13.60 -0.52 -45.53
N VAL A 678 -13.15 -1.09 -46.65
CA VAL A 678 -12.02 -0.56 -47.43
C VAL A 678 -12.40 0.75 -48.12
N THR A 679 -13.61 0.83 -48.69
CA THR A 679 -14.11 2.07 -49.28
C THR A 679 -14.24 3.14 -48.21
N TRP A 680 -14.86 2.82 -47.07
CA TRP A 680 -15.03 3.72 -45.95
C TRP A 680 -13.70 4.26 -45.41
N LEU A 681 -12.66 3.42 -45.30
CA LEU A 681 -11.32 3.87 -44.88
C LEU A 681 -10.70 4.88 -45.84
N LYS A 682 -10.92 4.73 -47.16
CA LYS A 682 -10.42 5.66 -48.18
C LYS A 682 -11.16 7.00 -48.16
N ASP A 683 -12.45 6.97 -47.81
CA ASP A 683 -13.29 8.18 -47.74
C ASP A 683 -13.11 8.92 -46.41
N ALA A 684 -12.65 8.22 -45.35
CA ALA A 684 -12.42 8.78 -44.02
C ALA A 684 -10.97 9.26 -43.78
N SER A 685 -10.02 8.84 -44.61
CA SER A 685 -8.62 9.34 -44.66
C SER A 685 -8.53 10.63 -45.46
#